data_AF-A0A9E2P3W7-F1
#
_entry.id   AF-A0A9E2P3W7-F1
#
_cell.length_a   1.000
_cell.length_b   1.000
_cell.length_c   1.000
_cell.angle_alpha   90.00
_cell.angle_beta   90.00
_cell.angle_gamma   90.00
#
_symmetry.space_group_name_H-M   'P 1'
#
loop_
_entity.id
_entity.type
_entity.pdbx_description
1 polymer ?
#
loop_
_entity_poly.entity_id
_entity_poly.type
_entity_poly.pdbx_seq_one_letter_code
_entity_poly.pdbx_strand_id
1 'polypeptide(L)'
;MKRFLVLFTLQSVLIQLFAQIPSGYYSSADGYCGASLKTALCKVIYNHTALSYDALWDAFRTTDRRDDGKVWDMYSSSTNFVFGADQAGSYKGEGDVYNREHSFPKSWFNDARPMYTDLFHLYPTDGYVNSRRSNYPFGETDSPTYTSHGGFSKLGPSSTPGYSGIVFEPADEYKGDFARTYFYMATCYENQIANWSCPMLAGNKYPAYTEWAITMLLRWAEEDPVSEKEINRNNEVYKLQKNRNPFIDYPGLEEYIWGEKMDVIFDSENYDGSGEGGETQVMAPVFTPASGTVSKGTNIQIQTGTSGAQIVYSLNGETEVQVANPANLTINESTTITAYAVLEGKKSTSVTAQYIVNNDGGDIPSVSGLWSFTPVTSTADLTPGAQYLIVCEELSVAMGAQGKDIRGYGEISFDNGSIFTEVNGNEQPYTFVLGGTTDQYTFYDATGKCYVSLNSSGNKLHTTTDKDSKNAQWKIEINENGTRIISCAYNTRSIQYNSDHPRFACYESAQKAVCLYKMQFVNFTISDCGYATYYGNQAFYLPAGLQAGIVTGIQSPDNYVNIEWAYQGGSVIPSETGVLIKGNSGDYICNISQTEGEKPESNWLKGSTEEAVTEGADCLFYKLAEDVNQPLGFYWGAENGGAFTNAAHKAYLAVPKVNASGIKYLSLEKPTGIQQTINNKRKLVNVYSISGTLIRKQVQERGALDGLPAGIYLINGKKVLK
;
A
#
# COMPACT_ATOMS: atom_id res chain seq x y z
N MET A 1 -32.71 -78.20 3.94
CA MET A 1 -33.45 -77.05 4.51
C MET A 1 -32.49 -76.22 5.35
N LYS A 2 -32.57 -74.89 5.23
CA LYS A 2 -31.69 -73.84 5.80
C LYS A 2 -30.45 -73.48 4.95
N ARG A 3 -30.67 -72.56 4.00
CA ARG A 3 -29.73 -71.51 3.52
C ARG A 3 -30.42 -70.74 2.38
N PHE A 4 -31.35 -69.85 2.72
CA PHE A 4 -31.92 -68.85 1.81
C PHE A 4 -32.61 -67.77 2.66
N LEU A 5 -31.82 -66.91 3.32
CA LEU A 5 -32.27 -65.67 3.98
C LEU A 5 -31.05 -64.90 4.53
N VAL A 6 -30.19 -64.38 3.65
CA VAL A 6 -29.11 -63.42 4.01
C VAL A 6 -28.91 -62.41 2.87
N LEU A 7 -29.98 -61.82 2.33
CA LEU A 7 -29.84 -60.87 1.21
C LEU A 7 -30.90 -59.77 1.19
N PHE A 8 -31.41 -59.33 2.36
CA PHE A 8 -32.33 -58.19 2.43
C PHE A 8 -32.25 -57.36 3.73
N THR A 9 -31.06 -57.23 4.34
CA THR A 9 -30.82 -56.32 5.47
C THR A 9 -29.42 -55.72 5.42
N LEU A 10 -29.10 -54.98 4.36
CA LEU A 10 -27.98 -54.02 4.34
C LEU A 10 -28.28 -52.87 3.37
N GLN A 11 -29.41 -52.22 3.55
CA GLN A 11 -29.73 -50.93 2.90
C GLN A 11 -30.57 -50.09 3.86
N SER A 12 -29.98 -49.78 5.01
CA SER A 12 -30.32 -48.59 5.80
C SER A 12 -29.08 -47.73 5.78
N VAL A 13 -28.98 -46.99 4.68
CA VAL A 13 -28.07 -45.87 4.48
C VAL A 13 -28.29 -44.89 5.63
N LEU A 14 -27.36 -44.86 6.58
CA LEU A 14 -27.18 -43.72 7.47
C LEU A 14 -26.44 -42.66 6.65
N ILE A 15 -27.16 -41.93 5.79
CA ILE A 15 -26.74 -40.58 5.39
C ILE A 15 -26.97 -39.74 6.64
N GLN A 16 -25.93 -39.54 7.44
CA GLN A 16 -25.88 -38.38 8.31
C GLN A 16 -25.71 -37.18 7.40
N LEU A 17 -26.73 -36.31 7.38
CA LEU A 17 -26.68 -35.02 6.70
C LEU A 17 -25.69 -34.12 7.45
N PHE A 18 -24.40 -34.25 7.18
CA PHE A 18 -23.44 -33.19 7.48
C PHE A 18 -23.84 -31.95 6.67
N ALA A 19 -23.83 -30.77 7.29
CA ALA A 19 -24.03 -29.53 6.56
C ALA A 19 -22.85 -29.34 5.61
N GLN A 20 -23.00 -29.78 4.37
CA GLN A 20 -21.99 -29.67 3.32
C GLN A 20 -21.68 -28.20 3.05
N ILE A 21 -20.42 -27.89 2.71
CA ILE A 21 -20.02 -26.61 2.13
C ILE A 21 -21.09 -26.23 1.08
N PRO A 22 -21.70 -25.02 1.15
CA PRO A 22 -22.73 -24.66 0.20
C PRO A 22 -22.20 -24.79 -1.23
N SER A 23 -23.01 -25.35 -2.13
CA SER A 23 -22.59 -25.56 -3.53
C SER A 23 -22.12 -24.23 -4.14
N GLY A 24 -20.92 -24.24 -4.72
CA GLY A 24 -20.29 -23.08 -5.34
C GLY A 24 -19.75 -22.03 -4.36
N TYR A 25 -19.77 -22.25 -3.03
CA TYR A 25 -19.36 -21.26 -2.03
C TYR A 25 -17.94 -20.73 -2.24
N TYR A 26 -17.01 -21.60 -2.67
CA TYR A 26 -15.61 -21.23 -2.93
C TYR A 26 -15.25 -21.09 -4.41
N SER A 27 -16.22 -21.20 -5.32
CA SER A 27 -15.96 -21.20 -6.78
C SER A 27 -15.23 -19.95 -7.30
N SER A 28 -15.40 -18.80 -6.63
CA SER A 28 -14.68 -17.57 -7.01
C SER A 28 -13.21 -17.56 -6.59
N ALA A 29 -12.77 -18.54 -5.80
CA ALA A 29 -11.37 -18.76 -5.45
C ALA A 29 -10.66 -19.76 -6.38
N ASP A 30 -11.41 -20.48 -7.22
CA ASP A 30 -10.84 -21.42 -8.19
C ASP A 30 -9.95 -20.68 -9.21
N GLY A 31 -8.88 -21.35 -9.64
CA GLY A 31 -7.96 -20.79 -10.64
C GLY A 31 -6.87 -19.87 -10.07
N TYR A 32 -6.89 -19.62 -8.75
CA TYR A 32 -5.91 -18.78 -8.06
C TYR A 32 -4.94 -19.58 -7.19
N CYS A 33 -3.75 -19.05 -6.95
CA CYS A 33 -2.74 -19.60 -6.04
C CYS A 33 -2.03 -18.49 -5.23
N GLY A 34 -1.32 -18.85 -4.15
CA GLY A 34 -0.51 -17.93 -3.37
C GLY A 34 -1.27 -16.70 -2.85
N ALA A 35 -0.66 -15.52 -2.97
CA ALA A 35 -1.28 -14.24 -2.60
C ALA A 35 -2.64 -13.99 -3.29
N SER A 36 -2.77 -14.36 -4.56
CA SER A 36 -4.02 -14.15 -5.31
C SER A 36 -5.16 -15.02 -4.81
N LEU A 37 -4.85 -16.24 -4.35
CA LEU A 37 -5.79 -17.13 -3.70
C LEU A 37 -6.26 -16.57 -2.36
N LYS A 38 -5.34 -16.06 -1.55
CA LYS A 38 -5.68 -15.36 -0.29
C LYS A 38 -6.65 -14.19 -0.53
N THR A 39 -6.37 -13.34 -1.52
CA THR A 39 -7.27 -12.23 -1.89
C THR A 39 -8.63 -12.73 -2.40
N ALA A 40 -8.67 -13.82 -3.16
CA ALA A 40 -9.92 -14.40 -3.65
C ALA A 40 -10.76 -14.97 -2.50
N LEU A 41 -10.14 -15.69 -1.56
CA LEU A 41 -10.79 -16.22 -0.35
C LEU A 41 -11.27 -15.09 0.58
N CYS A 42 -10.50 -14.01 0.73
CA CYS A 42 -10.93 -12.81 1.47
C CYS A 42 -12.30 -12.30 0.97
N LYS A 43 -12.48 -12.19 -0.35
CA LYS A 43 -13.75 -11.74 -0.95
C LYS A 43 -14.92 -12.69 -0.62
N VAL A 44 -14.65 -13.99 -0.45
CA VAL A 44 -15.67 -15.00 -0.08
C VAL A 44 -16.07 -14.86 1.39
N ILE A 45 -15.10 -14.72 2.30
CA ILE A 45 -15.33 -14.92 3.74
C ILE A 45 -15.44 -13.62 4.56
N TYR A 46 -15.02 -12.46 4.02
CA TYR A 46 -14.99 -11.18 4.73
C TYR A 46 -16.38 -10.65 5.11
N ASN A 47 -17.36 -10.76 4.21
CA ASN A 47 -18.69 -10.16 4.41
C ASN A 47 -19.58 -11.08 5.27
N HIS A 48 -19.20 -11.24 6.54
CA HIS A 48 -19.91 -12.07 7.50
C HIS A 48 -20.94 -11.27 8.32
N THR A 49 -21.94 -11.99 8.85
CA THR A 49 -22.91 -11.43 9.79
C THR A 49 -22.24 -11.27 11.15
N ALA A 50 -22.08 -10.02 11.62
CA ALA A 50 -21.53 -9.73 12.94
C ALA A 50 -22.58 -9.97 14.03
N LEU A 51 -22.18 -10.67 15.10
CA LEU A 51 -23.02 -10.87 16.28
C LEU A 51 -22.84 -9.72 17.28
N SER A 52 -23.81 -9.57 18.19
CA SER A 52 -23.58 -8.76 19.39
C SER A 52 -22.61 -9.51 20.32
N TYR A 53 -21.89 -8.77 21.17
CA TYR A 53 -20.94 -9.39 22.09
C TYR A 53 -21.63 -10.30 23.13
N ASP A 54 -22.86 -9.97 23.51
CA ASP A 54 -23.67 -10.77 24.43
C ASP A 54 -24.21 -12.05 23.77
N ALA A 55 -24.50 -12.02 22.46
CA ALA A 55 -24.97 -13.20 21.72
C ALA A 55 -23.92 -14.32 21.63
N LEU A 56 -22.63 -14.01 21.86
CA LEU A 56 -21.55 -15.01 21.85
C LEU A 56 -21.76 -16.11 22.91
N TRP A 57 -22.35 -15.78 24.06
CA TRP A 57 -22.63 -16.77 25.10
C TRP A 57 -23.60 -17.85 24.63
N ASP A 58 -24.62 -17.46 23.87
CA ASP A 58 -25.58 -18.41 23.31
C ASP A 58 -25.01 -19.13 22.09
N ALA A 59 -24.16 -18.47 21.30
CA ALA A 59 -23.45 -19.10 20.19
C ALA A 59 -22.61 -20.31 20.65
N PHE A 60 -21.84 -20.15 21.74
CA PHE A 60 -20.98 -21.21 22.28
C PHE A 60 -21.71 -22.48 22.69
N ARG A 61 -23.02 -22.39 23.02
CA ARG A 61 -23.85 -23.58 23.31
C ARG A 61 -23.97 -24.52 22.12
N THR A 62 -23.72 -24.02 20.91
CA THR A 62 -23.75 -24.77 19.65
C THR A 62 -22.36 -24.98 19.08
N THR A 63 -21.49 -23.97 19.10
CA THR A 63 -20.17 -24.02 18.44
C THR A 63 -19.10 -24.76 19.25
N ASP A 64 -19.22 -24.78 20.58
CA ASP A 64 -18.14 -25.22 21.49
C ASP A 64 -18.70 -26.09 22.64
N ARG A 65 -19.66 -26.95 22.33
CA ARG A 65 -20.30 -27.87 23.28
C ARG A 65 -19.77 -29.29 23.10
N ARG A 66 -19.30 -29.91 24.18
CA ARG A 66 -18.93 -31.33 24.22
C ARG A 66 -20.15 -32.25 24.24
N ASP A 67 -19.92 -33.53 24.00
CA ASP A 67 -20.96 -34.57 24.03
C ASP A 67 -21.69 -34.68 25.38
N ASP A 68 -20.98 -34.46 26.49
CA ASP A 68 -21.55 -34.44 27.84
C ASP A 68 -22.35 -33.15 28.15
N GLY A 69 -22.40 -32.22 27.20
CA GLY A 69 -23.10 -30.95 27.29
C GLY A 69 -22.35 -29.83 27.99
N LYS A 70 -21.07 -30.04 28.35
CA LYS A 70 -20.20 -29.03 28.96
C LYS A 70 -19.46 -28.20 27.91
N VAL A 71 -18.85 -27.11 28.37
CA VAL A 71 -18.02 -26.22 27.53
C VAL A 71 -16.77 -26.96 27.04
N TRP A 72 -16.45 -26.79 25.76
CA TRP A 72 -15.21 -27.28 25.16
C TRP A 72 -14.11 -26.22 25.28
N ASP A 73 -13.47 -26.16 26.44
CA ASP A 73 -12.33 -25.29 26.71
C ASP A 73 -11.03 -25.85 26.10
N MET A 74 -10.25 -24.96 25.49
CA MET A 74 -9.01 -25.27 24.77
C MET A 74 -7.75 -24.80 25.51
N TYR A 75 -7.86 -24.15 26.67
CA TYR A 75 -6.72 -23.64 27.46
C TYR A 75 -6.46 -24.42 28.75
N SER A 76 -7.44 -25.14 29.31
CA SER A 76 -7.28 -25.95 30.51
C SER A 76 -7.80 -27.37 30.32
N SER A 77 -7.31 -28.30 31.14
CA SER A 77 -7.92 -29.63 31.34
C SER A 77 -8.98 -29.63 32.46
N SER A 78 -9.10 -28.54 33.22
CA SER A 78 -10.08 -28.37 34.31
C SER A 78 -11.41 -27.79 33.80
N THR A 79 -12.18 -28.59 33.05
CA THR A 79 -13.19 -28.08 32.10
C THR A 79 -14.65 -28.46 32.40
N ASN A 80 -15.07 -28.52 33.67
CA ASN A 80 -16.44 -28.95 34.03
C ASN A 80 -17.52 -27.85 33.98
N PHE A 81 -17.37 -26.88 33.07
CA PHE A 81 -18.22 -25.69 33.01
C PHE A 81 -19.61 -25.95 32.40
N VAL A 82 -20.64 -25.37 33.02
CA VAL A 82 -22.03 -25.35 32.55
C VAL A 82 -22.34 -24.02 31.88
N PHE A 83 -22.81 -24.08 30.63
CA PHE A 83 -23.26 -22.90 29.90
C PHE A 83 -24.31 -22.09 30.67
N GLY A 84 -24.09 -20.78 30.79
CA GLY A 84 -24.98 -19.85 31.48
C GLY A 84 -24.86 -19.82 33.00
N ALA A 85 -24.23 -20.82 33.64
CA ALA A 85 -23.99 -20.84 35.08
C ALA A 85 -22.54 -20.44 35.42
N ASP A 86 -21.57 -20.97 34.67
CA ASP A 86 -20.14 -20.83 34.98
C ASP A 86 -19.44 -19.81 34.05
N GLN A 87 -20.16 -18.76 33.64
CA GLN A 87 -19.65 -17.70 32.75
C GLN A 87 -19.43 -16.39 33.52
N ALA A 88 -18.19 -15.89 33.59
CA ALA A 88 -17.90 -14.61 34.24
C ALA A 88 -16.61 -13.95 33.74
N GLY A 89 -16.49 -12.65 33.98
CA GLY A 89 -15.26 -11.87 33.72
C GLY A 89 -14.31 -11.77 34.92
N SER A 90 -14.56 -12.51 35.99
CA SER A 90 -13.72 -12.53 37.20
C SER A 90 -13.57 -13.96 37.70
N TYR A 91 -12.35 -14.34 38.06
CA TYR A 91 -11.95 -15.70 38.38
C TYR A 91 -10.87 -15.68 39.46
N LYS A 92 -10.88 -16.66 40.37
CA LYS A 92 -9.92 -16.77 41.48
C LYS A 92 -8.85 -17.84 41.25
N GLY A 93 -9.11 -18.78 40.36
CA GLY A 93 -8.22 -19.88 40.01
C GLY A 93 -8.69 -20.59 38.76
N GLU A 94 -7.86 -21.50 38.25
CA GLU A 94 -8.19 -22.37 37.13
C GLU A 94 -9.31 -23.36 37.52
N GLY A 95 -10.26 -23.58 36.62
CA GLY A 95 -11.47 -24.37 36.80
C GLY A 95 -12.67 -23.62 37.41
N ASP A 96 -12.57 -22.30 37.63
CA ASP A 96 -13.60 -21.50 38.31
C ASP A 96 -14.77 -21.13 37.37
N VAL A 97 -14.45 -20.47 36.26
CA VAL A 97 -15.42 -20.01 35.24
C VAL A 97 -14.75 -19.97 33.87
N TYR A 98 -15.53 -20.03 32.81
CA TYR A 98 -15.05 -19.75 31.45
C TYR A 98 -15.33 -18.31 31.03
N ASN A 99 -14.50 -17.80 30.12
CA ASN A 99 -14.62 -16.47 29.52
C ASN A 99 -14.48 -16.53 27.99
N ARG A 100 -14.90 -15.46 27.31
CA ARG A 100 -14.71 -15.26 25.87
C ARG A 100 -13.25 -14.93 25.60
N GLU A 101 -12.54 -15.84 24.95
CA GLU A 101 -11.16 -15.65 24.52
C GLU A 101 -11.09 -15.13 23.10
N HIS A 102 -10.31 -14.06 22.91
CA HIS A 102 -9.90 -13.57 21.61
C HIS A 102 -8.54 -14.21 21.28
N SER A 103 -8.54 -15.40 20.67
CA SER A 103 -7.28 -16.13 20.45
C SER A 103 -6.33 -15.36 19.54
N PHE A 104 -6.85 -14.54 18.62
CA PHE A 104 -6.15 -13.40 18.07
C PHE A 104 -6.47 -12.14 18.92
N PRO A 105 -5.56 -11.65 19.79
CA PRO A 105 -5.87 -10.65 20.79
C PRO A 105 -6.51 -9.39 20.22
N LYS A 106 -7.65 -9.01 20.80
CA LYS A 106 -8.38 -7.79 20.43
C LYS A 106 -7.59 -6.50 20.55
N SER A 107 -6.60 -6.46 21.44
CA SER A 107 -5.66 -5.33 21.57
C SER A 107 -4.79 -5.12 20.33
N TRP A 108 -4.56 -6.16 19.52
CA TRP A 108 -3.71 -6.06 18.32
C TRP A 108 -4.42 -5.35 17.17
N PHE A 109 -5.76 -5.31 17.19
CA PHE A 109 -6.61 -4.63 16.22
C PHE A 109 -7.50 -3.54 16.84
N ASN A 110 -7.13 -3.03 18.02
CA ASN A 110 -7.80 -1.93 18.73
C ASN A 110 -9.30 -2.13 18.95
N ASP A 111 -9.71 -3.33 19.35
CA ASP A 111 -11.11 -3.70 19.62
C ASP A 111 -12.08 -3.46 18.45
N ALA A 112 -11.56 -3.28 17.23
CA ALA A 112 -12.34 -2.93 16.06
C ALA A 112 -13.35 -4.03 15.67
N ARG A 113 -14.49 -3.60 15.14
CA ARG A 113 -15.54 -4.46 14.58
C ARG A 113 -15.37 -4.54 13.05
N PRO A 114 -15.72 -5.67 12.40
CA PRO A 114 -16.47 -6.80 12.94
C PRO A 114 -15.63 -7.87 13.67
N MET A 115 -14.28 -7.80 13.60
CA MET A 115 -13.34 -8.75 14.19
C MET A 115 -13.66 -9.06 15.66
N TYR A 116 -14.01 -8.04 16.44
CA TYR A 116 -14.31 -8.18 17.88
C TYR A 116 -15.33 -9.27 18.23
N THR A 117 -16.23 -9.62 17.31
CA THR A 117 -17.32 -10.60 17.53
C THR A 117 -17.30 -11.76 16.54
N ASP A 118 -16.18 -11.98 15.86
CA ASP A 118 -16.02 -13.09 14.93
C ASP A 118 -15.69 -14.41 15.65
N LEU A 119 -16.64 -15.35 15.62
CA LEU A 119 -16.54 -16.68 16.21
C LEU A 119 -15.35 -17.48 15.67
N PHE A 120 -14.77 -17.19 14.51
CA PHE A 120 -13.62 -17.96 14.02
C PHE A 120 -12.32 -17.75 14.80
N HIS A 121 -12.21 -16.72 15.66
CA HIS A 121 -11.12 -16.60 16.65
C HIS A 121 -11.61 -16.48 18.10
N LEU A 122 -12.92 -16.50 18.32
CA LEU A 122 -13.51 -16.41 19.65
C LEU A 122 -13.83 -17.79 20.21
N TYR A 123 -13.22 -18.16 21.34
CA TYR A 123 -13.41 -19.46 21.98
C TYR A 123 -13.84 -19.30 23.45
N PRO A 124 -14.67 -20.19 24.01
CA PRO A 124 -14.91 -20.21 25.45
C PRO A 124 -13.77 -20.97 26.14
N THR A 125 -12.97 -20.28 26.94
CA THR A 125 -11.82 -20.88 27.64
C THR A 125 -11.83 -20.59 29.14
N ASP A 126 -11.09 -21.36 29.93
CA ASP A 126 -10.90 -21.07 31.35
C ASP A 126 -10.44 -19.62 31.56
N GLY A 127 -11.20 -18.87 32.38
CA GLY A 127 -10.97 -17.44 32.57
C GLY A 127 -9.62 -17.13 33.22
N TYR A 128 -9.15 -17.98 34.12
CA TYR A 128 -7.86 -17.81 34.79
C TYR A 128 -6.69 -18.06 33.83
N VAL A 129 -6.73 -19.14 33.04
CA VAL A 129 -5.69 -19.43 32.05
C VAL A 129 -5.68 -18.37 30.94
N ASN A 130 -6.86 -17.94 30.47
CA ASN A 130 -7.01 -16.82 29.54
C ASN A 130 -6.31 -15.56 30.09
N SER A 131 -6.51 -15.22 31.36
CA SER A 131 -5.84 -14.07 31.98
C SER A 131 -4.32 -14.17 32.01
N ARG A 132 -3.78 -15.39 32.14
CA ARG A 132 -2.33 -15.64 32.09
C ARG A 132 -1.81 -15.49 30.66
N ARG A 133 -2.58 -15.96 29.68
CA ARG A 133 -2.29 -15.79 28.25
C ARG A 133 -2.19 -14.31 27.87
N SER A 134 -3.03 -13.44 28.44
CA SER A 134 -2.99 -11.99 28.19
C SER A 134 -3.07 -11.68 26.68
N ASN A 135 -2.14 -10.90 26.14
CA ASN A 135 -1.98 -10.65 24.70
C ASN A 135 -0.68 -11.24 24.15
N TYR A 136 -0.10 -12.23 24.84
CA TYR A 136 1.12 -12.89 24.37
C TYR A 136 0.83 -13.70 23.10
N PRO A 137 1.74 -13.66 22.11
CA PRO A 137 1.61 -14.46 20.91
C PRO A 137 1.66 -15.95 21.25
N PHE A 138 1.05 -16.76 20.40
CA PHE A 138 1.26 -18.20 20.48
C PHE A 138 2.69 -18.55 20.10
N GLY A 139 3.24 -19.57 20.75
CA GLY A 139 4.58 -20.09 20.53
C GLY A 139 4.90 -21.22 21.52
N GLU A 140 6.08 -21.81 21.38
CA GLU A 140 6.52 -22.93 22.22
C GLU A 140 7.49 -22.45 23.30
N THR A 141 7.52 -23.13 24.45
CA THR A 141 8.45 -22.82 25.53
C THR A 141 9.01 -24.08 26.20
N ASP A 142 10.33 -24.18 26.18
CA ASP A 142 11.07 -25.20 26.93
C ASP A 142 11.37 -24.78 28.39
N SER A 143 10.95 -23.57 28.79
CA SER A 143 11.23 -23.00 30.11
C SER A 143 10.01 -22.24 30.65
N PRO A 144 8.89 -22.94 30.89
CA PRO A 144 7.65 -22.30 31.30
C PRO A 144 7.79 -21.59 32.65
N THR A 145 7.30 -20.35 32.71
CA THR A 145 7.11 -19.59 33.96
C THR A 145 5.74 -19.83 34.58
N TYR A 146 4.79 -20.34 33.79
CA TYR A 146 3.50 -20.84 34.25
C TYR A 146 3.07 -22.06 33.44
N THR A 147 2.35 -22.97 34.09
CA THR A 147 1.79 -24.18 33.51
C THR A 147 0.40 -24.39 34.08
N SER A 148 -0.59 -24.60 33.21
CA SER A 148 -1.97 -24.90 33.62
C SER A 148 -2.11 -26.35 34.09
N HIS A 149 -3.27 -26.70 34.63
CA HIS A 149 -3.50 -28.01 35.25
C HIS A 149 -3.12 -29.15 34.29
N GLY A 150 -2.30 -30.08 34.79
CA GLY A 150 -1.85 -31.23 34.02
C GLY A 150 -0.84 -30.93 32.91
N GLY A 151 -0.30 -29.71 32.82
CA GLY A 151 0.62 -29.35 31.74
C GLY A 151 -0.07 -28.84 30.47
N PHE A 152 -1.38 -28.59 30.52
CA PHE A 152 -2.22 -28.47 29.33
C PHE A 152 -1.86 -27.25 28.47
N SER A 153 -1.60 -26.10 29.09
CA SER A 153 -1.05 -24.92 28.45
C SER A 153 0.13 -24.37 29.25
N LYS A 154 1.02 -23.65 28.58
CA LYS A 154 2.22 -23.07 29.20
C LYS A 154 2.38 -21.61 28.84
N LEU A 155 3.06 -20.85 29.69
CA LEU A 155 3.50 -19.48 29.41
C LEU A 155 4.98 -19.39 29.76
N GLY A 156 5.81 -18.81 28.90
CA GLY A 156 7.24 -18.68 29.15
C GLY A 156 8.00 -18.00 28.01
N PRO A 157 9.33 -17.83 28.14
CA PRO A 157 10.18 -17.41 27.03
C PRO A 157 10.09 -18.39 25.86
N SER A 158 10.00 -17.84 24.65
CA SER A 158 9.91 -18.60 23.40
C SER A 158 11.12 -19.50 23.17
N SER A 159 10.89 -20.76 22.83
CA SER A 159 11.85 -21.66 22.17
C SER A 159 11.62 -21.76 20.67
N THR A 160 10.57 -21.15 20.11
CA THR A 160 10.31 -21.09 18.67
C THR A 160 11.41 -20.31 17.94
N PRO A 161 12.10 -20.89 16.95
CA PRO A 161 13.14 -20.20 16.18
C PRO A 161 12.64 -18.89 15.55
N GLY A 162 13.44 -17.82 15.68
CA GLY A 162 13.10 -16.51 15.10
C GLY A 162 12.33 -15.55 16.03
N TYR A 163 11.92 -16.00 17.22
CA TYR A 163 11.30 -15.14 18.24
C TYR A 163 11.81 -15.44 19.65
N SER A 164 12.12 -14.41 20.44
CA SER A 164 12.71 -14.53 21.79
C SER A 164 11.89 -13.85 22.91
N GLY A 165 10.66 -13.43 22.60
CA GLY A 165 9.76 -12.84 23.59
C GLY A 165 9.05 -13.90 24.46
N ILE A 166 8.06 -13.45 25.22
CA ILE A 166 7.17 -14.34 25.99
C ILE A 166 6.06 -14.86 25.06
N VAL A 167 5.79 -16.16 25.13
CA VAL A 167 4.76 -16.85 24.36
C VAL A 167 3.82 -17.63 25.27
N PHE A 168 2.62 -17.87 24.76
CA PHE A 168 1.69 -18.85 25.31
C PHE A 168 1.67 -20.09 24.41
N GLU A 169 1.87 -21.26 24.99
CA GLU A 169 1.85 -22.56 24.30
C GLU A 169 0.54 -23.27 24.66
N PRO A 170 -0.40 -23.45 23.71
CA PRO A 170 -1.57 -24.30 23.92
C PRO A 170 -1.19 -25.79 23.90
N ALA A 171 -2.12 -26.65 24.31
CA ALA A 171 -1.95 -28.11 24.21
C ALA A 171 -1.71 -28.52 22.75
N ASP A 172 -0.92 -29.58 22.54
CA ASP A 172 -0.55 -30.05 21.20
C ASP A 172 -1.77 -30.35 20.31
N GLU A 173 -2.84 -30.89 20.91
CA GLU A 173 -4.12 -31.23 20.27
C GLU A 173 -4.99 -30.04 19.83
N TYR A 174 -4.53 -28.80 20.04
CA TYR A 174 -5.20 -27.58 19.57
C TYR A 174 -4.27 -26.62 18.82
N LYS A 175 -3.01 -27.02 18.58
CA LYS A 175 -2.05 -26.18 17.87
C LYS A 175 -2.50 -25.93 16.43
N GLY A 176 -3.06 -26.94 15.78
CA GLY A 176 -3.61 -26.87 14.43
C GLY A 176 -4.88 -26.01 14.38
N ASP A 177 -5.78 -26.16 15.35
CA ASP A 177 -6.98 -25.31 15.47
C ASP A 177 -6.60 -23.83 15.48
N PHE A 178 -5.65 -23.45 16.34
CA PHE A 178 -5.19 -22.06 16.44
C PHE A 178 -4.39 -21.62 15.21
N ALA A 179 -3.66 -22.51 14.55
CA ALA A 179 -3.00 -22.20 13.28
C ALA A 179 -4.03 -21.82 12.21
N ARG A 180 -5.08 -22.64 12.04
CA ARG A 180 -6.16 -22.39 11.09
C ARG A 180 -6.99 -21.15 11.46
N THR A 181 -7.13 -20.81 12.75
CA THR A 181 -7.65 -19.52 13.19
C THR A 181 -6.81 -18.36 12.67
N TYR A 182 -5.48 -18.44 12.82
CA TYR A 182 -4.59 -17.36 12.41
C TYR A 182 -4.57 -17.20 10.89
N PHE A 183 -4.48 -18.30 10.13
CA PHE A 183 -4.62 -18.25 8.66
C PHE A 183 -5.95 -17.64 8.22
N TYR A 184 -7.04 -17.99 8.91
CA TYR A 184 -8.34 -17.33 8.70
C TYR A 184 -8.29 -15.83 8.97
N MET A 185 -7.72 -15.39 10.10
CA MET A 185 -7.64 -13.97 10.45
C MET A 185 -6.86 -13.17 9.40
N ALA A 186 -5.74 -13.70 8.93
CA ALA A 186 -4.96 -13.05 7.87
C ALA A 186 -5.68 -12.99 6.52
N THR A 187 -6.50 -13.99 6.21
CA THR A 187 -7.22 -14.09 4.94
C THR A 187 -8.49 -13.23 4.98
N CYS A 188 -9.35 -13.42 5.98
CA CYS A 188 -10.61 -12.71 6.13
C CYS A 188 -10.40 -11.19 6.19
N TYR A 189 -9.40 -10.74 6.97
CA TYR A 189 -9.16 -9.32 7.21
C TYR A 189 -7.94 -8.76 6.46
N GLU A 190 -7.64 -9.28 5.27
CA GLU A 190 -6.49 -8.87 4.44
C GLU A 190 -6.37 -7.36 4.24
N ASN A 191 -7.50 -6.66 4.09
CA ASN A 191 -7.50 -5.22 3.86
C ASN A 191 -7.19 -4.38 5.11
N GLN A 192 -7.19 -4.99 6.29
CA GLN A 192 -7.01 -4.31 7.58
C GLN A 192 -5.75 -4.74 8.31
N ILE A 193 -5.32 -6.00 8.14
CA ILE A 193 -4.24 -6.62 8.93
C ILE A 193 -2.89 -5.88 8.84
N ALA A 194 -2.63 -5.18 7.74
CA ALA A 194 -1.41 -4.37 7.58
C ALA A 194 -1.32 -3.20 8.58
N ASN A 195 -2.44 -2.75 9.15
CA ASN A 195 -2.51 -1.65 10.12
C ASN A 195 -2.50 -2.14 11.58
N TRP A 196 -2.44 -3.45 11.81
CA TRP A 196 -2.43 -4.05 13.14
C TRP A 196 -0.99 -4.22 13.63
N SER A 197 -0.81 -4.37 14.95
CA SER A 197 0.51 -4.48 15.54
C SER A 197 0.59 -5.58 16.59
N CYS A 198 1.47 -6.55 16.35
CA CYS A 198 1.87 -7.56 17.31
C CYS A 198 3.18 -8.24 16.86
N PRO A 199 3.83 -9.04 17.73
CA PRO A 199 5.08 -9.71 17.39
C PRO A 199 5.02 -10.72 16.23
N MET A 200 3.82 -11.22 15.88
CA MET A 200 3.62 -12.17 14.78
C MET A 200 3.37 -11.50 13.43
N LEU A 201 3.06 -10.19 13.40
CA LEU A 201 2.68 -9.48 12.17
C LEU A 201 3.89 -8.84 11.47
N ALA A 202 3.89 -8.89 10.14
CA ALA A 202 4.92 -8.29 9.29
C ALA A 202 4.62 -6.85 8.84
N GLY A 203 3.45 -6.30 9.20
CA GLY A 203 3.05 -4.94 8.81
C GLY A 203 2.65 -4.78 7.34
N ASN A 204 2.24 -5.86 6.66
CA ASN A 204 1.83 -5.87 5.27
C ASN A 204 0.58 -6.75 5.05
N LYS A 205 -0.02 -6.70 3.85
CA LYS A 205 -1.20 -7.52 3.52
C LYS A 205 -0.85 -8.97 3.16
N TYR A 206 0.35 -9.18 2.65
CA TYR A 206 0.94 -10.46 2.28
C TYR A 206 2.46 -10.36 2.50
N PRO A 207 3.09 -11.33 3.19
CA PRO A 207 2.49 -12.55 3.72
C PRO A 207 1.69 -12.36 5.04
N ALA A 208 1.51 -11.12 5.51
CA ALA A 208 0.81 -10.71 6.72
C ALA A 208 1.51 -11.06 8.04
N TYR A 209 2.05 -12.26 8.15
CA TYR A 209 2.81 -12.73 9.30
C TYR A 209 4.32 -12.68 9.06
N THR A 210 5.09 -12.63 10.15
CA THR A 210 6.54 -12.80 10.13
C THR A 210 6.90 -14.23 9.70
N GLU A 211 8.12 -14.42 9.18
CA GLU A 211 8.60 -15.73 8.73
C GLU A 211 8.56 -16.79 9.85
N TRP A 212 8.94 -16.41 11.08
CA TRP A 212 8.92 -17.32 12.23
C TRP A 212 7.50 -17.79 12.56
N ALA A 213 6.51 -16.90 12.45
CA ALA A 213 5.12 -17.21 12.74
C ALA A 213 4.54 -18.12 11.66
N ILE A 214 4.80 -17.85 10.38
CA ILE A 214 4.36 -18.69 9.27
C ILE A 214 4.93 -20.11 9.40
N THR A 215 6.24 -20.21 9.63
CA THR A 215 6.93 -21.50 9.76
C THR A 215 6.32 -22.34 10.88
N MET A 216 6.07 -21.71 12.04
CA MET A 216 5.44 -22.37 13.17
C MET A 216 3.99 -22.77 12.88
N LEU A 217 3.18 -21.88 12.31
CA LEU A 217 1.77 -22.14 12.05
C LEU A 217 1.55 -23.23 10.99
N LEU A 218 2.37 -23.27 9.93
CA LEU A 218 2.32 -24.35 8.93
C LEU A 218 2.65 -25.69 9.59
N ARG A 219 3.74 -25.76 10.38
CA ARG A 219 4.10 -26.96 11.13
C ARG A 219 2.98 -27.40 12.09
N TRP A 220 2.39 -26.46 12.83
CA TRP A 220 1.29 -26.77 13.74
C TRP A 220 0.05 -27.29 13.00
N ALA A 221 -0.28 -26.73 11.83
CA ALA A 221 -1.40 -27.22 11.02
C ALA A 221 -1.15 -28.62 10.46
N GLU A 222 0.09 -28.95 10.11
CA GLU A 222 0.50 -30.28 9.66
C GLU A 222 0.52 -31.33 10.79
N GLU A 223 1.09 -30.98 11.95
CA GLU A 223 1.25 -31.88 13.10
C GLU A 223 -0.09 -32.14 13.83
N ASP A 224 -1.03 -31.20 13.75
CA ASP A 224 -2.39 -31.30 14.31
C ASP A 224 -3.46 -31.09 13.21
N PRO A 225 -3.81 -32.15 12.46
CA PRO A 225 -4.76 -32.09 11.36
C PRO A 225 -6.17 -31.69 11.79
N VAL A 226 -6.98 -31.24 10.82
CA VAL A 226 -8.37 -30.82 11.07
C VAL A 226 -9.16 -31.89 11.82
N SER A 227 -9.75 -31.49 12.96
CA SER A 227 -10.51 -32.36 13.83
C SER A 227 -12.02 -32.32 13.57
N GLU A 228 -12.74 -33.35 14.01
CA GLU A 228 -14.22 -33.38 13.97
C GLU A 228 -14.84 -32.22 14.76
N LYS A 229 -14.17 -31.76 15.84
CA LYS A 229 -14.57 -30.57 16.58
C LYS A 229 -14.59 -29.35 15.67
N GLU A 230 -13.53 -29.12 14.91
CA GLU A 230 -13.41 -27.97 14.02
C GLU A 230 -14.44 -28.00 12.90
N ILE A 231 -14.65 -29.17 12.29
CA ILE A 231 -15.66 -29.36 11.24
C ILE A 231 -17.06 -28.99 11.77
N ASN A 232 -17.43 -29.53 12.94
CA ASN A 232 -18.71 -29.22 13.58
C ASN A 232 -18.82 -27.74 13.94
N ARG A 233 -17.76 -27.16 14.48
CA ARG A 233 -17.69 -25.74 14.81
C ARG A 233 -17.86 -24.87 13.57
N ASN A 234 -17.15 -25.15 12.48
CA ASN A 234 -17.25 -24.42 11.21
C ASN A 234 -18.69 -24.45 10.65
N ASN A 235 -19.35 -25.59 10.76
CA ASN A 235 -20.75 -25.75 10.37
C ASN A 235 -21.72 -24.93 11.24
N GLU A 236 -21.55 -24.90 12.56
CA GLU A 236 -22.40 -24.10 13.45
C GLU A 236 -22.14 -22.60 13.31
N VAL A 237 -20.87 -22.17 13.19
CA VAL A 237 -20.52 -20.77 12.94
C VAL A 237 -21.12 -20.30 11.62
N TYR A 238 -21.10 -21.11 10.56
CA TYR A 238 -21.74 -20.76 9.29
C TYR A 238 -23.24 -20.45 9.43
N LYS A 239 -23.97 -21.18 10.28
CA LYS A 239 -25.40 -20.92 10.50
C LYS A 239 -25.63 -19.54 11.11
N LEU A 240 -24.70 -19.07 11.96
CA LEU A 240 -24.77 -17.81 12.69
C LEU A 240 -24.22 -16.62 11.90
N GLN A 241 -23.01 -16.76 11.35
CA GLN A 241 -22.26 -15.67 10.72
C GLN A 241 -22.30 -15.68 9.19
N LYS A 242 -22.82 -16.75 8.57
CA LYS A 242 -22.89 -16.90 7.09
C LYS A 242 -21.53 -16.89 6.38
N ASN A 243 -20.44 -17.05 7.12
CA ASN A 243 -19.11 -17.31 6.58
C ASN A 243 -18.50 -18.60 7.14
N ARG A 244 -17.47 -19.11 6.46
CA ARG A 244 -16.77 -20.36 6.80
C ARG A 244 -15.26 -20.13 6.88
N ASN A 245 -14.56 -20.94 7.68
CA ASN A 245 -13.10 -20.97 7.67
C ASN A 245 -12.60 -21.93 6.57
N PRO A 246 -11.98 -21.42 5.49
CA PRO A 246 -11.56 -22.24 4.37
C PRO A 246 -10.45 -23.23 4.73
N PHE A 247 -9.65 -22.95 5.77
CA PHE A 247 -8.57 -23.83 6.22
C PHE A 247 -9.08 -25.03 7.03
N ILE A 248 -10.35 -24.99 7.48
CA ILE A 248 -11.03 -26.15 8.05
C ILE A 248 -11.76 -26.94 6.96
N ASP A 249 -12.38 -26.24 6.00
CA ASP A 249 -13.10 -26.89 4.89
C ASP A 249 -12.17 -27.59 3.89
N TYR A 250 -10.94 -27.10 3.74
CA TYR A 250 -9.89 -27.67 2.88
C TYR A 250 -8.60 -27.85 3.68
N PRO A 251 -8.42 -28.98 4.39
CA PRO A 251 -7.22 -29.24 5.18
C PRO A 251 -5.95 -29.21 4.33
N GLY A 252 -4.97 -28.36 4.67
CA GLY A 252 -3.75 -28.15 3.89
C GLY A 252 -3.80 -26.98 2.90
N LEU A 253 -4.90 -26.21 2.86
CA LEU A 253 -5.01 -25.01 2.01
C LEU A 253 -3.98 -23.93 2.34
N GLU A 254 -3.52 -23.85 3.58
CA GLU A 254 -2.44 -22.96 4.03
C GLU A 254 -1.15 -23.15 3.22
N GLU A 255 -0.85 -24.37 2.76
CA GLU A 255 0.30 -24.67 1.90
C GLU A 255 0.19 -24.00 0.52
N TYR A 256 -1.03 -23.80 0.03
CA TYR A 256 -1.31 -23.12 -1.25
C TYR A 256 -1.14 -21.60 -1.17
N ILE A 257 -1.03 -21.05 0.05
CA ILE A 257 -0.93 -19.60 0.27
C ILE A 257 0.42 -19.21 0.85
N TRP A 258 0.98 -19.98 1.77
CA TRP A 258 2.23 -19.64 2.48
C TRP A 258 3.30 -20.74 2.45
N GLY A 259 2.95 -21.97 2.06
CA GLY A 259 3.85 -23.13 2.14
C GLY A 259 4.45 -23.54 0.79
N GLU A 260 4.66 -24.84 0.61
CA GLU A 260 5.39 -25.34 -0.56
C GLU A 260 4.54 -25.41 -1.83
N LYS A 261 3.22 -25.23 -1.72
CA LYS A 261 2.24 -25.37 -2.82
C LYS A 261 1.73 -24.03 -3.35
N MET A 262 2.42 -22.92 -3.06
CA MET A 262 1.95 -21.58 -3.44
C MET A 262 1.81 -21.36 -4.97
N ASP A 263 2.40 -22.22 -5.78
CA ASP A 263 2.36 -22.22 -7.24
C ASP A 263 1.32 -23.20 -7.81
N VAL A 264 0.61 -23.95 -6.96
CA VAL A 264 -0.46 -24.86 -7.36
C VAL A 264 -1.80 -24.12 -7.38
N ILE A 265 -2.53 -24.20 -8.50
CA ILE A 265 -3.89 -23.65 -8.59
C ILE A 265 -4.81 -24.35 -7.58
N PHE A 266 -5.58 -23.56 -6.84
CA PHE A 266 -6.71 -24.05 -6.06
C PHE A 266 -7.91 -24.36 -6.96
N ASP A 267 -8.49 -25.53 -6.76
CA ASP A 267 -9.72 -25.99 -7.39
C ASP A 267 -10.58 -26.64 -6.30
N SER A 268 -11.66 -25.97 -5.94
CA SER A 268 -12.57 -26.39 -4.87
C SER A 268 -13.37 -27.65 -5.21
N GLU A 269 -13.63 -27.94 -6.49
CA GLU A 269 -14.40 -29.12 -6.90
C GLU A 269 -13.53 -30.39 -6.98
N ASN A 270 -12.25 -30.22 -7.27
CA ASN A 270 -11.28 -31.31 -7.41
C ASN A 270 -10.26 -31.38 -6.26
N TYR A 271 -10.53 -30.70 -5.14
CA TYR A 271 -9.66 -30.71 -3.98
C TYR A 271 -9.62 -32.11 -3.34
N ASP A 272 -8.46 -32.75 -3.36
CA ASP A 272 -8.25 -34.10 -2.83
C ASP A 272 -7.44 -34.15 -1.53
N GLY A 273 -7.00 -32.98 -1.04
CA GLY A 273 -6.15 -32.85 0.15
C GLY A 273 -4.73 -33.43 -0.01
N SER A 274 -4.40 -34.07 -1.14
CA SER A 274 -3.05 -34.56 -1.43
C SER A 274 -2.14 -33.42 -1.90
N GLY A 275 -2.74 -32.44 -2.59
CA GLY A 275 -2.05 -31.34 -3.23
C GLY A 275 -1.13 -31.74 -4.38
N GLU A 276 -1.37 -32.91 -5.00
CA GLU A 276 -0.75 -33.33 -6.25
C GLU A 276 -1.64 -33.09 -7.49
N GLY A 277 -2.84 -32.50 -7.32
CA GLY A 277 -3.91 -32.50 -8.33
C GLY A 277 -4.12 -31.24 -9.18
N GLY A 278 -3.37 -30.14 -8.97
CA GLY A 278 -3.58 -28.87 -9.68
C GLY A 278 -2.52 -28.58 -10.75
N GLU A 279 -2.88 -27.84 -11.81
CA GLU A 279 -1.85 -27.29 -12.71
C GLU A 279 -0.95 -26.31 -11.93
N THR A 280 0.36 -26.53 -11.96
CA THR A 280 1.34 -25.56 -11.44
C THR A 280 1.36 -24.31 -12.33
N GLN A 281 1.04 -23.16 -11.73
CA GLN A 281 1.22 -21.82 -12.30
C GLN A 281 2.50 -21.19 -11.78
N VAL A 282 3.17 -20.43 -12.64
CA VAL A 282 4.29 -19.61 -12.17
C VAL A 282 3.70 -18.43 -11.40
N MET A 283 4.03 -18.33 -10.11
CA MET A 283 3.57 -17.26 -9.25
C MET A 283 4.15 -15.93 -9.72
N ALA A 284 3.33 -14.88 -9.67
CA ALA A 284 3.80 -13.54 -9.93
C ALA A 284 4.89 -13.15 -8.90
N PRO A 285 5.96 -12.46 -9.34
CA PRO A 285 6.94 -11.96 -8.40
C PRO A 285 6.34 -10.97 -7.40
N VAL A 286 6.95 -10.87 -6.24
CA VAL A 286 6.69 -9.87 -5.18
C VAL A 286 7.93 -9.02 -5.02
N PHE A 287 7.73 -7.74 -4.74
CA PHE A 287 8.82 -6.80 -4.50
C PHE A 287 9.02 -6.56 -3.00
N THR A 288 10.28 -6.58 -2.54
CA THR A 288 10.67 -6.30 -1.15
C THR A 288 11.81 -5.26 -1.13
N PRO A 289 11.61 -4.07 -0.53
CA PRO A 289 10.34 -3.54 -0.01
C PRO A 289 9.27 -3.37 -1.10
N ALA A 290 8.01 -3.32 -0.70
CA ALA A 290 6.89 -3.04 -1.61
C ALA A 290 7.04 -1.67 -2.28
N SER A 291 6.30 -1.44 -3.37
CA SER A 291 6.28 -0.16 -4.08
C SER A 291 5.99 1.00 -3.14
N GLY A 292 6.62 2.14 -3.39
CA GLY A 292 6.45 3.33 -2.58
C GLY A 292 7.74 4.12 -2.51
N THR A 293 7.85 4.93 -1.48
CA THR A 293 8.97 5.85 -1.35
C THR A 293 10.14 5.19 -0.64
N VAL A 294 11.33 5.20 -1.26
CA VAL A 294 12.53 4.51 -0.76
C VAL A 294 13.75 5.43 -0.80
N SER A 295 14.75 5.23 0.07
CA SER A 295 16.00 6.01 0.01
C SER A 295 16.83 5.62 -1.22
N LYS A 296 17.63 6.55 -1.75
CA LYS A 296 18.61 6.25 -2.80
C LYS A 296 19.55 5.12 -2.39
N GLY A 297 19.77 4.16 -3.29
CA GLY A 297 20.60 2.99 -3.03
C GLY A 297 19.86 1.84 -2.34
N THR A 298 18.54 1.95 -2.13
CA THR A 298 17.74 0.85 -1.60
C THR A 298 17.82 -0.35 -2.53
N ASN A 299 18.13 -1.52 -1.98
CA ASN A 299 18.07 -2.79 -2.70
C ASN A 299 16.61 -3.28 -2.70
N ILE A 300 16.04 -3.39 -3.89
CA ILE A 300 14.75 -4.02 -4.15
C ILE A 300 15.01 -5.46 -4.58
N GLN A 301 14.49 -6.39 -3.79
CA GLN A 301 14.44 -7.79 -4.13
C GLN A 301 13.14 -8.07 -4.89
N ILE A 302 13.24 -8.66 -6.08
CA ILE A 302 12.12 -9.22 -6.82
C ILE A 302 12.20 -10.74 -6.67
N GLN A 303 11.20 -11.34 -6.05
CA GLN A 303 11.19 -12.78 -5.77
C GLN A 303 9.86 -13.41 -6.12
N THR A 304 9.89 -14.59 -6.71
CA THR A 304 8.70 -15.45 -6.85
C THR A 304 8.81 -16.64 -5.90
N GLY A 305 7.67 -17.16 -5.44
CA GLY A 305 7.60 -18.39 -4.65
C GLY A 305 7.78 -19.66 -5.49
N THR A 306 7.65 -19.59 -6.81
CA THR A 306 7.83 -20.76 -7.70
C THR A 306 9.29 -21.20 -7.73
N SER A 307 9.56 -22.37 -7.15
CA SER A 307 10.91 -22.96 -7.11
C SER A 307 11.47 -23.19 -8.52
N GLY A 308 12.74 -22.83 -8.73
CA GLY A 308 13.42 -22.97 -10.03
C GLY A 308 13.03 -21.94 -11.10
N ALA A 309 12.05 -21.05 -10.84
CA ALA A 309 11.67 -20.02 -11.80
C ALA A 309 12.76 -18.94 -11.97
N GLN A 310 12.77 -18.31 -13.15
CA GLN A 310 13.58 -17.12 -13.45
C GLN A 310 12.71 -15.87 -13.38
N ILE A 311 13.29 -14.74 -12.95
CA ILE A 311 12.63 -13.44 -12.94
C ILE A 311 12.94 -12.73 -14.26
N VAL A 312 11.90 -12.23 -14.92
CA VAL A 312 12.02 -11.32 -16.07
C VAL A 312 11.48 -9.97 -15.64
N TYR A 313 12.27 -8.90 -15.77
CA TYR A 313 11.85 -7.55 -15.40
C TYR A 313 12.30 -6.50 -16.41
N SER A 314 11.60 -5.37 -16.46
CA SER A 314 11.98 -4.16 -17.20
C SER A 314 11.94 -2.97 -16.26
N LEU A 315 12.90 -2.05 -16.40
CA LEU A 315 12.92 -0.77 -15.68
C LEU A 315 12.39 0.31 -16.61
N ASN A 316 11.45 1.13 -16.15
CA ASN A 316 10.89 2.28 -16.87
C ASN A 316 10.38 1.95 -18.29
N GLY A 317 9.86 0.74 -18.50
CA GLY A 317 9.40 0.28 -19.81
C GLY A 317 10.51 -0.03 -20.82
N GLU A 318 11.77 -0.09 -20.37
CA GLU A 318 12.92 -0.48 -21.20
C GLU A 318 12.95 -1.99 -21.50
N THR A 319 14.07 -2.47 -22.06
CA THR A 319 14.23 -3.87 -22.48
C THR A 319 14.15 -4.82 -21.29
N GLU A 320 13.42 -5.93 -21.46
CA GLU A 320 13.33 -6.99 -20.45
C GLU A 320 14.69 -7.65 -20.20
N VAL A 321 15.01 -7.84 -18.92
CA VAL A 321 16.18 -8.55 -18.42
C VAL A 321 15.70 -9.81 -17.69
N GLN A 322 16.31 -10.95 -18.01
CA GLN A 322 15.99 -12.25 -17.40
C GLN A 322 17.13 -12.71 -16.51
N VAL A 323 16.83 -12.99 -15.24
CA VAL A 323 17.80 -13.35 -14.19
C VAL A 323 17.28 -14.50 -13.31
N ALA A 324 18.16 -15.08 -12.50
CA ALA A 324 17.77 -16.08 -11.51
C ALA A 324 16.89 -15.48 -10.39
N ASN A 325 16.00 -16.27 -9.81
CA ASN A 325 15.22 -15.92 -8.63
C ASN A 325 16.08 -16.11 -7.35
N PRO A 326 16.17 -15.12 -6.43
CA PRO A 326 15.61 -13.77 -6.50
C PRO A 326 16.49 -12.79 -7.30
N ALA A 327 15.86 -11.83 -7.98
CA ALA A 327 16.56 -10.68 -8.57
C ALA A 327 16.78 -9.61 -7.50
N ASN A 328 17.95 -8.97 -7.51
CA ASN A 328 18.26 -7.86 -6.60
C ASN A 328 18.63 -6.63 -7.43
N LEU A 329 18.00 -5.50 -7.14
CA LEU A 329 18.17 -4.25 -7.86
C LEU A 329 18.42 -3.09 -6.91
N THR A 330 19.52 -2.39 -7.08
CA THR A 330 19.74 -1.13 -6.39
C THR A 330 19.01 0.00 -7.12
N ILE A 331 18.03 0.61 -6.46
CA ILE A 331 17.27 1.74 -7.00
C ILE A 331 17.94 3.05 -6.56
N ASN A 332 18.45 3.78 -7.55
CA ASN A 332 19.20 5.02 -7.34
C ASN A 332 18.44 6.29 -7.74
N GLU A 333 17.34 6.12 -8.47
CA GLU A 333 16.44 7.16 -8.98
C GLU A 333 15.02 6.58 -9.03
N SER A 334 13.99 7.44 -9.08
CA SER A 334 12.61 6.97 -9.16
C SER A 334 12.43 6.04 -10.35
N THR A 335 11.96 4.81 -10.09
CA THR A 335 11.97 3.72 -11.06
C THR A 335 10.65 2.97 -11.02
N THR A 336 10.06 2.76 -12.19
CA THR A 336 8.97 1.81 -12.37
C THR A 336 9.55 0.46 -12.80
N ILE A 337 9.32 -0.58 -12.01
CA ILE A 337 9.75 -1.94 -12.34
C ILE A 337 8.52 -2.74 -12.75
N THR A 338 8.52 -3.32 -13.94
CA THR A 338 7.53 -4.34 -14.32
C THR A 338 8.22 -5.70 -14.36
N ALA A 339 7.68 -6.71 -13.69
CA ALA A 339 8.29 -8.02 -13.58
C ALA A 339 7.28 -9.16 -13.72
N TYR A 340 7.71 -10.30 -14.24
CA TYR A 340 7.00 -11.58 -14.24
C TYR A 340 8.01 -12.71 -14.05
N ALA A 341 7.56 -13.88 -13.61
CA ALA A 341 8.38 -15.05 -13.47
C ALA A 341 8.14 -16.04 -14.62
N VAL A 342 9.16 -16.82 -14.94
CA VAL A 342 9.12 -17.85 -16.00
C VAL A 342 9.69 -19.16 -15.49
N LEU A 343 8.97 -20.25 -15.69
CA LEU A 343 9.46 -21.62 -15.48
C LEU A 343 9.00 -22.47 -16.67
N GLU A 344 9.93 -23.15 -17.34
CA GLU A 344 9.65 -24.07 -18.46
C GLU A 344 8.74 -23.49 -19.57
N GLY A 345 8.85 -22.18 -19.83
CA GLY A 345 8.06 -21.48 -20.85
C GLY A 345 6.66 -21.04 -20.41
N LYS A 346 6.21 -21.40 -19.20
CA LYS A 346 5.04 -20.80 -18.56
C LYS A 346 5.42 -19.45 -17.96
N LYS A 347 4.57 -18.43 -18.11
CA LYS A 347 4.78 -17.08 -17.56
C LYS A 347 3.75 -16.81 -16.46
N SER A 348 4.18 -16.15 -15.38
CA SER A 348 3.24 -15.57 -14.42
C SER A 348 2.50 -14.37 -15.02
N THR A 349 1.51 -13.84 -14.29
CA THR A 349 1.05 -12.47 -14.53
C THR A 349 2.19 -11.47 -14.27
N SER A 350 2.17 -10.35 -14.97
CA SER A 350 3.11 -9.26 -14.74
C SER A 350 2.64 -8.39 -13.58
N VAL A 351 3.58 -8.01 -12.72
CA VAL A 351 3.40 -7.07 -11.62
C VAL A 351 4.21 -5.81 -11.88
N THR A 352 3.73 -4.67 -11.42
CA THR A 352 4.43 -3.39 -11.54
C THR A 352 4.58 -2.75 -10.18
N ALA A 353 5.80 -2.35 -9.83
CA ALA A 353 6.09 -1.54 -8.66
C ALA A 353 6.65 -0.19 -9.08
N GLN A 354 6.14 0.88 -8.48
CA GLN A 354 6.68 2.22 -8.62
C GLN A 354 7.47 2.56 -7.36
N TYR A 355 8.75 2.91 -7.54
CA TYR A 355 9.60 3.41 -6.49
C TYR A 355 9.83 4.89 -6.71
N ILE A 356 9.43 5.69 -5.73
CA ILE A 356 9.81 7.10 -5.66
C ILE A 356 11.06 7.15 -4.80
N VAL A 357 12.17 7.60 -5.36
CA VAL A 357 13.38 7.75 -4.54
C VAL A 357 13.25 9.04 -3.74
N ASN A 358 13.03 8.90 -2.42
CA ASN A 358 13.36 9.96 -1.49
C ASN A 358 14.88 10.06 -1.50
N ASN A 359 15.37 11.08 -2.19
CA ASN A 359 16.72 11.52 -1.95
C ASN A 359 16.77 12.01 -0.50
N ASP A 360 17.25 11.17 0.43
CA ASP A 360 17.75 11.58 1.76
C ASP A 360 18.85 12.66 1.64
N GLY A 361 19.19 13.06 0.41
CA GLY A 361 19.90 14.28 0.11
C GLY A 361 19.44 14.94 -1.18
N GLY A 362 18.15 15.30 -1.26
CA GLY A 362 17.47 16.04 -2.34
C GLY A 362 18.39 16.54 -3.44
N ASP A 363 18.10 16.18 -4.69
CA ASP A 363 18.81 16.78 -5.82
C ASP A 363 18.76 18.30 -5.66
N ILE A 364 19.94 18.93 -5.75
CA ILE A 364 20.03 20.39 -5.85
C ILE A 364 19.03 20.77 -6.93
N PRO A 365 18.12 21.72 -6.70
CA PRO A 365 17.28 22.19 -7.78
C PRO A 365 18.21 22.64 -8.91
N SER A 366 18.31 21.84 -9.98
CA SER A 366 19.22 22.13 -11.10
C SER A 366 18.68 23.25 -11.98
N VAL A 367 17.72 24.00 -11.46
CA VAL A 367 17.01 25.09 -12.09
C VAL A 367 17.53 26.36 -11.44
N SER A 368 18.36 27.10 -12.18
CA SER A 368 18.72 28.47 -11.82
C SER A 368 17.45 29.31 -11.66
N GLY A 369 17.32 30.06 -10.56
CA GLY A 369 16.21 30.98 -10.36
C GLY A 369 15.89 31.25 -8.89
N LEU A 370 14.93 32.15 -8.67
CA LEU A 370 14.43 32.51 -7.35
C LEU A 370 13.48 31.42 -6.83
N TRP A 371 13.73 30.97 -5.60
CA TRP A 371 12.92 30.00 -4.89
C TRP A 371 12.11 30.67 -3.78
N SER A 372 10.87 30.23 -3.60
CA SER A 372 9.97 30.74 -2.55
C SER A 372 10.12 29.91 -1.28
N PHE A 373 10.17 30.58 -0.12
CA PHE A 373 10.14 29.93 1.18
C PHE A 373 9.15 30.61 2.11
N THR A 374 8.37 29.81 2.84
CA THR A 374 7.39 30.30 3.81
C THR A 374 7.82 29.95 5.24
N PRO A 375 7.49 30.77 6.24
CA PRO A 375 7.87 30.51 7.62
C PRO A 375 7.24 29.22 8.15
N VAL A 376 8.02 28.45 8.91
CA VAL A 376 7.55 27.27 9.64
C VAL A 376 7.05 27.74 11.00
N THR A 377 5.74 27.61 11.24
CA THR A 377 5.11 28.16 12.45
C THR A 377 4.73 27.09 13.47
N SER A 378 4.75 25.83 13.06
CA SER A 378 4.47 24.67 13.91
C SER A 378 5.42 23.52 13.60
N THR A 379 5.70 22.67 14.60
CA THR A 379 6.45 21.43 14.37
C THR A 379 5.69 20.44 13.49
N ALA A 380 4.37 20.60 13.32
CA ALA A 380 3.57 19.85 12.36
C ALA A 380 3.92 20.17 10.90
N ASP A 381 4.52 21.33 10.62
CA ASP A 381 4.92 21.77 9.28
C ASP A 381 6.31 21.22 8.88
N LEU A 382 6.99 20.54 9.81
CA LEU A 382 8.27 19.86 9.56
C LEU A 382 8.02 18.60 8.74
N THR A 383 8.64 18.55 7.56
CA THR A 383 8.45 17.48 6.60
C THR A 383 9.83 16.94 6.22
N PRO A 384 10.21 15.75 6.72
CA PRO A 384 11.40 15.06 6.23
C PRO A 384 11.35 14.93 4.70
N GLY A 385 12.48 15.17 4.03
CA GLY A 385 12.62 15.28 2.58
C GLY A 385 12.44 16.70 2.03
N ALA A 386 11.81 17.62 2.77
CA ALA A 386 11.65 19.01 2.33
C ALA A 386 12.92 19.83 2.59
N GLN A 387 13.10 20.89 1.80
CA GLN A 387 14.22 21.82 1.90
C GLN A 387 13.86 23.03 2.76
N TYR A 388 14.81 23.45 3.58
CA TYR A 388 14.64 24.55 4.53
C TYR A 388 15.80 25.55 4.48
N LEU A 389 15.50 26.82 4.73
CA LEU A 389 16.48 27.81 5.17
C LEU A 389 16.46 27.91 6.70
N ILE A 390 17.63 28.15 7.29
CA ILE A 390 17.78 28.55 8.70
C ILE A 390 18.07 30.05 8.71
N VAL A 391 17.13 30.85 9.21
CA VAL A 391 17.05 32.30 8.98
C VAL A 391 17.18 33.07 10.27
N CYS A 392 18.02 34.10 10.33
CA CYS A 392 17.99 35.13 11.35
C CYS A 392 17.14 36.31 10.82
N GLU A 393 15.86 36.36 11.20
CA GLU A 393 14.93 37.38 10.69
C GLU A 393 15.35 38.79 11.07
N GLU A 394 15.83 39.00 12.30
CA GLU A 394 16.24 40.31 12.83
C GLU A 394 17.27 41.01 11.93
N LEU A 395 18.15 40.23 11.29
CA LEU A 395 19.23 40.75 10.44
C LEU A 395 19.05 40.41 8.96
N SER A 396 17.93 39.78 8.58
CA SER A 396 17.64 39.40 7.19
C SER A 396 18.78 38.60 6.53
N VAL A 397 19.29 37.59 7.25
CA VAL A 397 20.32 36.68 6.76
C VAL A 397 19.91 35.22 6.96
N ALA A 398 20.32 34.35 6.05
CA ALA A 398 20.10 32.91 6.13
C ALA A 398 21.44 32.15 6.12
N MET A 399 21.47 30.98 6.75
CA MET A 399 22.67 30.15 6.84
C MET A 399 23.17 29.77 5.45
N GLY A 400 24.45 30.04 5.20
CA GLY A 400 25.12 29.79 3.92
C GLY A 400 26.11 28.63 4.00
N ALA A 401 27.09 28.65 3.10
CA ALA A 401 28.08 27.58 2.92
C ALA A 401 28.88 27.22 4.18
N GLN A 402 29.35 25.98 4.24
CA GLN A 402 30.29 25.51 5.27
C GLN A 402 31.67 26.15 5.11
N GLY A 403 32.13 26.81 6.18
CA GLY A 403 33.53 27.18 6.37
C GLY A 403 34.34 26.05 7.01
N LYS A 404 35.41 26.38 7.73
CA LYS A 404 36.20 25.35 8.43
C LYS A 404 35.42 24.70 9.59
N ASP A 405 35.01 25.52 10.54
CA ASP A 405 34.38 25.09 11.81
C ASP A 405 33.06 25.84 12.08
N ILE A 406 32.53 26.55 11.09
CA ILE A 406 31.39 27.47 11.20
C ILE A 406 30.59 27.48 9.89
N ARG A 407 29.36 27.99 9.92
CA ARG A 407 28.54 28.25 8.73
C ARG A 407 28.51 29.75 8.43
N GLY A 408 28.74 30.11 7.18
CA GLY A 408 28.59 31.49 6.68
C GLY A 408 27.12 31.91 6.60
N TYR A 409 26.85 33.02 5.93
CA TYR A 409 25.50 33.51 5.70
C TYR A 409 25.35 34.07 4.28
N GLY A 410 24.10 34.12 3.80
CA GLY A 410 23.70 34.89 2.63
C GLY A 410 22.58 35.87 3.01
N GLU A 411 22.53 37.01 2.33
CA GLU A 411 21.49 38.01 2.53
C GLU A 411 20.15 37.55 1.93
N ILE A 412 19.05 37.93 2.56
CA ILE A 412 17.69 37.65 2.11
C ILE A 412 16.82 38.90 2.24
N SER A 413 15.67 38.89 1.58
CA SER A 413 14.60 39.87 1.77
C SER A 413 13.29 39.18 2.04
N PHE A 414 12.39 39.89 2.73
CA PHE A 414 11.04 39.41 3.01
C PHE A 414 10.04 40.09 2.07
N ASP A 415 9.15 39.29 1.51
CA ASP A 415 7.97 39.74 0.77
C ASP A 415 6.72 39.11 1.38
N ASN A 416 5.89 39.94 2.01
CA ASN A 416 4.70 39.54 2.76
C ASN A 416 4.94 38.35 3.72
N GLY A 417 6.08 38.35 4.41
CA GLY A 417 6.48 37.30 5.35
C GLY A 417 7.14 36.07 4.73
N SER A 418 7.20 35.95 3.40
CA SER A 418 7.91 34.91 2.66
C SER A 418 9.28 35.39 2.18
N ILE A 419 10.16 34.47 1.77
CA ILE A 419 11.48 34.78 1.21
C ILE A 419 11.49 34.32 -0.25
N PHE A 420 12.03 35.15 -1.13
CA PHE A 420 12.38 34.77 -2.49
C PHE A 420 13.86 34.99 -2.74
N THR A 421 14.62 33.92 -2.93
CA THR A 421 16.07 34.04 -3.07
C THR A 421 16.65 32.93 -3.95
N GLU A 422 17.81 33.20 -4.53
CA GLU A 422 18.66 32.16 -5.12
C GLU A 422 19.41 31.44 -3.99
N VAL A 423 19.72 30.17 -4.19
CA VAL A 423 20.29 29.33 -3.15
C VAL A 423 21.48 28.51 -3.66
N ASN A 424 22.34 28.11 -2.73
CA ASN A 424 23.47 27.19 -2.92
C ASN A 424 24.63 27.72 -3.80
N GLY A 425 24.57 28.97 -4.27
CA GLY A 425 25.68 29.66 -4.92
C GLY A 425 26.67 30.31 -3.94
N ASN A 426 27.66 31.03 -4.49
CA ASN A 426 28.60 31.79 -3.68
C ASN A 426 27.88 32.96 -2.98
N GLU A 427 28.13 33.16 -1.68
CA GLU A 427 27.48 34.20 -0.85
C GLU A 427 25.94 34.12 -0.78
N GLN A 428 25.35 33.02 -1.25
CA GLN A 428 23.92 32.76 -1.18
C GLN A 428 23.54 31.95 0.05
N PRO A 429 22.28 32.04 0.51
CA PRO A 429 21.70 31.08 1.45
C PRO A 429 21.84 29.64 0.95
N TYR A 430 22.08 28.71 1.86
CA TYR A 430 22.08 27.28 1.57
C TYR A 430 20.78 26.64 2.03
N THR A 431 20.26 25.75 1.21
CA THR A 431 19.11 24.91 1.58
C THR A 431 19.59 23.65 2.27
N PHE A 432 18.86 23.25 3.31
CA PHE A 432 19.10 22.01 4.02
C PHE A 432 17.89 21.10 3.90
N VAL A 433 18.11 19.86 3.45
CA VAL A 433 17.08 18.82 3.44
C VAL A 433 16.89 18.34 4.87
N LEU A 434 15.68 18.48 5.39
CA LEU A 434 15.34 17.95 6.70
C LEU A 434 15.20 16.42 6.58
N GLY A 435 15.83 15.66 7.46
CA GLY A 435 15.68 14.21 7.56
C GLY A 435 15.43 13.78 9.00
N GLY A 436 15.41 12.47 9.26
CA GLY A 436 15.21 11.92 10.60
C GLY A 436 13.74 11.96 11.07
N THR A 437 13.55 11.82 12.38
CA THR A 437 12.23 11.71 13.03
C THR A 437 12.08 12.77 14.13
N THR A 438 10.88 12.86 14.73
CA THR A 438 10.62 13.75 15.87
C THR A 438 11.71 13.64 16.94
N ASP A 439 12.18 14.79 17.42
CA ASP A 439 13.29 14.98 18.37
C ASP A 439 14.68 14.49 17.92
N GLN A 440 14.82 13.97 16.70
CA GLN A 440 16.09 13.47 16.13
C GLN A 440 16.20 13.83 14.64
N TYR A 441 15.96 15.09 14.30
CA TYR A 441 16.03 15.56 12.91
C TYR A 441 17.47 15.75 12.45
N THR A 442 17.71 15.63 11.15
CA THR A 442 19.01 15.94 10.53
C THR A 442 18.86 17.07 9.51
N PHE A 443 19.87 17.92 9.37
CA PHE A 443 19.94 18.92 8.30
C PHE A 443 21.03 18.53 7.31
N TYR A 444 20.63 18.01 6.14
CA TYR A 444 21.55 17.62 5.09
C TYR A 444 21.80 18.76 4.10
N ASP A 445 23.07 19.11 3.94
CA ASP A 445 23.58 20.03 2.94
C ASP A 445 23.91 19.24 1.66
N ALA A 446 23.05 19.34 0.66
CA ALA A 446 23.22 18.63 -0.61
C ALA A 446 24.43 19.14 -1.42
N THR A 447 24.77 20.41 -1.27
CA THR A 447 25.94 21.03 -1.93
C THR A 447 27.23 20.48 -1.33
N GLY A 448 27.30 20.44 0.01
CA GLY A 448 28.43 19.90 0.77
C GLY A 448 28.44 18.38 0.91
N LYS A 449 27.37 17.69 0.49
CA LYS A 449 27.11 16.25 0.66
C LYS A 449 27.31 15.74 2.10
N CYS A 450 26.85 16.51 3.08
CA CYS A 450 27.08 16.21 4.49
C CYS A 450 25.96 16.76 5.38
N TYR A 451 25.88 16.26 6.60
CA TYR A 451 24.93 16.71 7.61
C TYR A 451 25.57 17.78 8.50
N VAL A 452 24.79 18.79 8.88
CA VAL A 452 25.16 19.76 9.92
C VAL A 452 25.34 19.00 11.23
N SER A 453 26.50 19.15 11.88
CA SER A 453 26.79 18.43 13.12
C SER A 453 27.51 19.25 14.18
N LEU A 454 27.33 18.84 15.44
CA LEU A 454 28.10 19.34 16.57
C LEU A 454 28.96 18.21 17.15
N ASN A 455 30.26 18.25 16.88
CA ASN A 455 31.18 17.14 17.18
C ASN A 455 31.91 17.30 18.53
N SER A 456 31.69 18.40 19.25
CA SER A 456 32.29 18.67 20.56
C SER A 456 31.38 19.61 21.37
N SER A 457 31.65 19.78 22.67
CA SER A 457 30.97 20.76 23.52
C SER A 457 31.37 22.22 23.23
N GLY A 458 32.07 22.49 22.13
CA GLY A 458 32.36 23.83 21.63
C GLY A 458 31.17 24.45 20.90
N ASN A 459 31.37 25.62 20.28
CA ASN A 459 30.33 26.29 19.48
C ASN A 459 30.44 26.07 17.97
N LYS A 460 31.36 25.19 17.56
CA LYS A 460 31.71 24.96 16.17
C LYS A 460 30.67 24.07 15.48
N LEU A 461 30.03 24.59 14.44
CA LEU A 461 29.18 23.80 13.55
C LEU A 461 30.07 23.11 12.52
N HIS A 462 30.23 21.81 12.71
CA HIS A 462 30.96 20.93 11.84
C HIS A 462 30.00 20.27 10.85
N THR A 463 30.55 19.33 10.08
CA THR A 463 29.77 18.42 9.29
C THR A 463 30.17 16.98 9.56
N THR A 464 29.28 16.07 9.20
CA THR A 464 29.52 14.63 9.20
C THR A 464 28.80 13.99 8.02
N THR A 465 29.25 12.82 7.58
CA THR A 465 28.52 11.99 6.60
C THR A 465 27.66 10.92 7.28
N ASP A 466 27.85 10.73 8.60
CA ASP A 466 27.08 9.76 9.40
C ASP A 466 25.81 10.42 9.96
N LYS A 467 24.67 10.06 9.37
CA LYS A 467 23.35 10.59 9.75
C LYS A 467 22.84 10.02 11.09
N ASP A 468 23.28 8.83 11.47
CA ASP A 468 22.80 8.11 12.65
C ASP A 468 23.57 8.54 13.91
N SER A 469 24.64 9.31 13.75
CA SER A 469 25.35 9.96 14.84
C SER A 469 24.46 10.96 15.57
N LYS A 470 24.39 10.88 16.91
CA LYS A 470 23.77 11.93 17.74
C LYS A 470 24.33 13.33 17.49
N ASN A 471 25.54 13.43 16.94
CA ASN A 471 26.15 14.71 16.59
C ASN A 471 25.46 15.38 15.39
N ALA A 472 24.85 14.60 14.48
CA ALA A 472 24.09 15.09 13.33
C ALA A 472 22.60 15.33 13.63
N GLN A 473 22.13 14.88 14.80
CA GLN A 473 20.73 14.91 15.20
C GLN A 473 20.40 16.15 16.04
N TRP A 474 19.23 16.71 15.75
CA TRP A 474 18.74 17.96 16.31
C TRP A 474 17.30 17.81 16.77
N LYS A 475 17.01 18.29 17.98
CA LYS A 475 15.66 18.52 18.46
C LYS A 475 15.21 19.91 18.02
N ILE A 476 14.01 20.02 17.47
CA ILE A 476 13.45 21.29 16.96
C ILE A 476 12.24 21.68 17.82
N GLU A 477 12.28 22.87 18.41
CA GLU A 477 11.17 23.50 19.13
C GLU A 477 10.81 24.80 18.41
N ILE A 478 9.52 25.05 18.16
CA ILE A 478 9.03 26.25 17.45
C ILE A 478 8.10 27.02 18.38
N ASN A 479 8.40 28.30 18.56
CA ASN A 479 7.72 29.19 19.50
C ASN A 479 7.57 30.60 18.87
N GLU A 480 6.80 31.48 19.51
CA GLU A 480 6.62 32.88 19.06
C GLU A 480 7.93 33.69 18.96
N ASN A 481 8.98 33.26 19.68
CA ASN A 481 10.31 33.90 19.69
C ASN A 481 11.31 33.27 18.69
N GLY A 482 10.82 32.41 17.78
CA GLY A 482 11.62 31.71 16.77
C GLY A 482 11.74 30.20 17.00
N THR A 483 12.68 29.58 16.29
CA THR A 483 12.98 28.15 16.32
C THR A 483 14.24 27.85 17.15
N ARG A 484 14.13 26.92 18.10
CA ARG A 484 15.28 26.36 18.82
C ARG A 484 15.69 25.03 18.19
N ILE A 485 16.86 25.01 17.55
CA ILE A 485 17.46 23.82 16.94
C ILE A 485 18.55 23.30 17.88
N ILE A 486 18.19 22.39 18.78
CA ILE A 486 18.98 21.92 19.93
C ILE A 486 19.75 20.66 19.58
N SER A 487 21.04 20.58 19.91
CA SER A 487 21.84 19.38 19.64
C SER A 487 21.40 18.18 20.48
N CYS A 488 21.21 17.01 19.86
CA CYS A 488 20.91 15.77 20.60
C CYS A 488 22.14 15.23 21.35
N ALA A 489 23.36 15.52 20.88
CA ALA A 489 24.60 15.18 21.57
C ALA A 489 24.92 16.14 22.74
N TYR A 490 24.61 17.43 22.59
CA TYR A 490 24.89 18.49 23.56
C TYR A 490 23.65 19.36 23.83
N ASN A 491 22.70 18.84 24.62
CA ASN A 491 21.34 19.37 24.78
C ASN A 491 21.21 20.77 25.40
N THR A 492 22.30 21.37 25.89
CA THR A 492 22.33 22.77 26.36
C THR A 492 22.61 23.76 25.22
N ARG A 493 22.92 23.29 24.01
CA ARG A 493 23.35 24.09 22.87
C ARG A 493 22.34 24.08 21.75
N SER A 494 22.17 25.24 21.11
CA SER A 494 21.30 25.39 19.94
C SER A 494 21.92 26.25 18.85
N ILE A 495 21.53 26.00 17.59
CA ILE A 495 21.96 26.81 16.44
C ILE A 495 21.38 28.22 16.55
N GLN A 496 22.24 29.22 16.47
CA GLN A 496 21.89 30.64 16.55
C GLN A 496 22.82 31.48 15.66
N TYR A 497 22.47 32.74 15.41
CA TYR A 497 23.32 33.68 14.65
C TYR A 497 24.07 34.64 15.58
N ASN A 498 25.38 34.79 15.37
CA ASN A 498 26.23 35.71 16.13
C ASN A 498 26.52 36.96 15.28
N SER A 499 26.07 38.13 15.74
CA SER A 499 26.25 39.41 15.03
C SER A 499 27.63 40.05 15.23
N ASP A 500 28.28 39.80 16.37
CA ASP A 500 29.60 40.37 16.70
C ASP A 500 30.72 39.69 15.88
N HIS A 501 30.49 38.44 15.52
CA HIS A 501 31.30 37.63 14.62
C HIS A 501 30.36 36.95 13.61
N PRO A 502 29.95 37.67 12.55
CA PRO A 502 28.91 37.27 11.60
C PRO A 502 29.01 35.81 11.13
N ARG A 503 28.21 34.92 11.74
CA ARG A 503 28.15 33.48 11.42
C ARG A 503 26.98 32.79 12.10
N PHE A 504 26.62 31.63 11.55
CA PHE A 504 25.82 30.64 12.27
C PHE A 504 26.71 29.64 13.00
N ALA A 505 26.40 29.40 14.28
CA ALA A 505 27.14 28.51 15.17
C ALA A 505 26.22 27.99 16.30
N CYS A 506 26.72 27.11 17.18
CA CYS A 506 25.92 26.48 18.22
C CYS A 506 26.26 27.02 19.63
N TYR A 507 25.31 27.63 20.34
CA TYR A 507 25.59 28.38 21.58
C TYR A 507 24.75 27.91 22.77
N GLU A 508 25.33 28.04 23.96
CA GLU A 508 24.60 27.96 25.25
C GLU A 508 24.05 29.34 25.66
N SER A 509 24.86 30.39 25.47
CA SER A 509 24.44 31.77 25.70
C SER A 509 23.52 32.25 24.58
N ALA A 510 22.58 33.13 24.92
CA ALA A 510 21.70 33.75 23.94
C ALA A 510 22.51 34.56 22.92
N GLN A 511 22.22 34.34 21.64
CA GLN A 511 22.65 35.12 20.49
C GLN A 511 21.39 35.59 19.74
N LYS A 512 21.47 35.88 18.44
CA LYS A 512 20.28 36.17 17.63
C LYS A 512 19.54 34.88 17.30
N ALA A 513 18.22 34.89 17.53
CA ALA A 513 17.35 33.75 17.28
C ALA A 513 17.31 33.40 15.79
N VAL A 514 16.95 32.14 15.49
CA VAL A 514 16.75 31.66 14.13
C VAL A 514 15.32 31.16 13.94
N CYS A 515 14.86 31.13 12.70
CA CYS A 515 13.58 30.58 12.27
C CYS A 515 13.83 29.60 11.11
N LEU A 516 12.94 28.62 10.95
CA LEU A 516 12.94 27.75 9.77
C LEU A 516 11.99 28.30 8.72
N TYR A 517 12.42 28.26 7.46
CA TYR A 517 11.63 28.64 6.30
C TYR A 517 11.61 27.46 5.33
N LYS A 518 10.42 26.92 5.03
CA LYS A 518 10.24 25.75 4.17
C LYS A 518 10.10 26.18 2.72
N MET A 519 10.85 25.53 1.85
CA MET A 519 10.80 25.74 0.40
C MET A 519 9.43 25.34 -0.15
N GLN A 520 8.87 26.21 -0.99
CA GLN A 520 7.60 26.01 -1.69
C GLN A 520 7.84 25.89 -3.19
N PHE A 521 7.12 24.97 -3.84
CA PHE A 521 7.19 24.75 -5.28
C PHE A 521 5.88 24.13 -5.77
N VAL A 522 5.64 24.26 -7.07
CA VAL A 522 4.57 23.53 -7.78
C VAL A 522 5.19 22.31 -8.45
N ASN A 523 4.52 21.16 -8.42
CA ASN A 523 4.94 19.99 -9.18
C ASN A 523 3.79 19.34 -9.96
N PHE A 524 4.15 18.66 -11.03
CA PHE A 524 3.25 17.79 -11.78
C PHE A 524 4.02 16.77 -12.61
N THR A 525 3.35 15.69 -12.99
CA THR A 525 3.89 14.64 -13.86
C THR A 525 3.19 14.68 -15.21
N ILE A 526 3.96 14.64 -16.29
CA ILE A 526 3.49 14.35 -17.65
C ILE A 526 3.78 12.88 -17.93
N SER A 527 2.74 12.10 -18.23
CA SER A 527 2.91 10.69 -18.62
C SER A 527 3.36 10.55 -20.08
N ASP A 528 3.62 9.33 -20.55
CA ASP A 528 4.06 9.06 -21.93
C ASP A 528 3.06 9.49 -23.02
N CYS A 529 1.82 9.81 -22.63
CA CYS A 529 0.85 10.41 -23.53
C CYS A 529 1.23 11.84 -23.97
N GLY A 530 2.18 12.48 -23.27
CA GLY A 530 2.71 13.81 -23.58
C GLY A 530 1.85 14.98 -23.08
N TYR A 531 0.82 14.69 -22.26
CA TYR A 531 -0.07 15.71 -21.70
C TYR A 531 -0.35 15.49 -20.20
N ALA A 532 -0.65 16.59 -19.51
CA ALA A 532 -1.16 16.61 -18.15
C ALA A 532 -2.17 17.74 -17.97
N THR A 533 -3.03 17.65 -16.97
CA THR A 533 -3.88 18.76 -16.51
C THR A 533 -3.40 19.25 -15.16
N TYR A 534 -3.44 20.57 -14.94
CA TYR A 534 -3.06 21.18 -13.65
C TYR A 534 -4.03 22.30 -13.25
N TYR A 535 -4.28 22.40 -11.95
CA TYR A 535 -4.96 23.53 -11.31
C TYR A 535 -4.33 23.77 -9.93
N GLY A 536 -4.14 25.02 -9.52
CA GLY A 536 -3.57 25.34 -8.21
C GLY A 536 -3.85 26.78 -7.80
N ASN A 537 -3.61 27.13 -6.55
CA ASN A 537 -3.80 28.47 -5.99
C ASN A 537 -2.53 29.34 -6.00
N GLN A 538 -1.45 28.86 -6.62
CA GLN A 538 -0.18 29.58 -6.71
C GLN A 538 0.18 29.80 -8.17
N ALA A 539 0.59 31.02 -8.49
CA ALA A 539 1.19 31.33 -9.78
C ALA A 539 2.59 30.71 -9.88
N PHE A 540 2.97 30.16 -11.03
CA PHE A 540 4.27 29.49 -11.19
C PHE A 540 4.84 29.68 -12.59
N TYR A 541 6.17 29.57 -12.71
CA TYR A 541 6.86 29.59 -14.00
C TYR A 541 6.74 28.23 -14.68
N LEU A 542 6.21 28.20 -15.90
CA LEU A 542 6.15 27.00 -16.73
C LEU A 542 7.56 26.59 -17.16
N PRO A 543 8.03 25.36 -16.92
CA PRO A 543 9.35 24.90 -17.35
C PRO A 543 9.63 25.07 -18.85
N ALA A 544 10.89 25.28 -19.20
CA ALA A 544 11.33 25.36 -20.59
C ALA A 544 11.01 24.06 -21.36
N GLY A 545 10.59 24.20 -22.62
CA GLY A 545 10.19 23.05 -23.45
C GLY A 545 8.74 22.59 -23.26
N LEU A 546 8.01 23.16 -22.29
CA LEU A 546 6.58 22.92 -22.12
C LEU A 546 5.74 24.01 -22.77
N GLN A 547 4.48 23.65 -23.07
CA GLN A 547 3.42 24.58 -23.45
C GLN A 547 2.21 24.31 -22.56
N ALA A 548 1.50 25.35 -22.14
CA ALA A 548 0.24 25.18 -21.41
C ALA A 548 -0.88 25.93 -22.13
N GLY A 549 -1.98 25.22 -22.34
CA GLY A 549 -3.14 25.69 -23.06
C GLY A 549 -4.38 25.77 -22.18
N ILE A 550 -5.26 26.68 -22.55
CA ILE A 550 -6.62 26.82 -22.01
C ILE A 550 -7.62 26.27 -23.02
N VAL A 551 -8.78 25.84 -22.55
CA VAL A 551 -9.88 25.42 -23.45
C VAL A 551 -10.91 26.52 -23.52
N THR A 552 -11.12 27.07 -24.71
CA THR A 552 -12.04 28.21 -24.94
C THR A 552 -13.37 27.79 -25.55
N GLY A 553 -13.50 26.53 -25.95
CA GLY A 553 -14.74 25.97 -26.51
C GLY A 553 -14.52 24.60 -27.12
N ILE A 554 -15.54 24.14 -27.85
CA ILE A 554 -15.50 22.89 -28.63
C ILE A 554 -16.01 23.13 -30.05
N GLN A 555 -15.62 22.26 -30.98
CA GLN A 555 -16.07 22.28 -32.37
C GLN A 555 -16.98 21.08 -32.63
N SER A 556 -18.15 21.34 -33.18
CA SER A 556 -19.15 20.36 -33.59
C SER A 556 -19.41 20.53 -35.10
N PRO A 557 -19.56 19.43 -35.88
CA PRO A 557 -19.78 18.03 -35.46
C PRO A 557 -18.51 17.21 -35.21
N ASP A 558 -17.32 17.78 -35.39
CA ASP A 558 -16.04 17.04 -35.36
C ASP A 558 -15.56 16.66 -33.93
N ASN A 559 -16.26 17.11 -32.88
CA ASN A 559 -16.04 16.75 -31.48
C ASN A 559 -14.59 16.89 -31.00
N TYR A 560 -14.00 18.08 -31.15
CA TYR A 560 -12.68 18.40 -30.60
C TYR A 560 -12.69 19.72 -29.82
N VAL A 561 -11.74 19.87 -28.90
CA VAL A 561 -11.58 21.10 -28.09
C VAL A 561 -10.84 22.20 -28.86
N ASN A 562 -11.25 23.45 -28.65
CA ASN A 562 -10.46 24.61 -29.03
C ASN A 562 -9.43 24.87 -27.92
N ILE A 563 -8.18 24.53 -28.20
CA ILE A 563 -7.07 24.78 -27.27
C ILE A 563 -6.33 26.04 -27.73
N GLU A 564 -6.24 27.02 -26.85
CA GLU A 564 -5.35 28.17 -27.01
C GLU A 564 -4.11 27.96 -26.16
N TRP A 565 -2.95 27.79 -26.79
CA TRP A 565 -1.65 27.59 -26.12
C TRP A 565 -1.11 28.91 -25.55
N ALA A 566 -1.84 29.45 -24.57
CA ALA A 566 -1.65 30.78 -23.98
C ALA A 566 -0.29 30.96 -23.29
N TYR A 567 0.32 29.89 -22.79
CA TYR A 567 1.58 29.96 -22.03
C TYR A 567 2.65 29.08 -22.67
N GLN A 568 3.85 29.65 -22.84
CA GLN A 568 5.03 28.95 -23.35
C GLN A 568 6.06 28.79 -22.22
N GLY A 569 7.01 27.88 -22.37
CA GLY A 569 8.07 27.68 -21.37
C GLY A 569 8.76 29.00 -21.01
N GLY A 570 8.87 29.27 -19.71
CA GLY A 570 9.34 30.52 -19.11
C GLY A 570 8.23 31.51 -18.73
N SER A 571 7.01 31.37 -19.25
CA SER A 571 5.86 32.21 -18.86
C SER A 571 5.33 31.87 -17.47
N VAL A 572 4.66 32.83 -16.83
CA VAL A 572 3.94 32.61 -15.57
C VAL A 572 2.53 32.09 -15.87
N ILE A 573 2.20 30.93 -15.33
CA ILE A 573 0.83 30.43 -15.24
C ILE A 573 0.19 31.08 -14.00
N PRO A 574 -0.90 31.84 -14.13
CA PRO A 574 -1.55 32.51 -13.01
C PRO A 574 -2.16 31.52 -12.02
N SER A 575 -2.32 31.94 -10.78
CA SER A 575 -3.10 31.17 -9.79
C SER A 575 -4.54 30.94 -10.28
N GLU A 576 -5.15 29.86 -9.79
CA GLU A 576 -6.55 29.47 -10.05
C GLU A 576 -6.88 29.32 -11.54
N THR A 577 -5.89 28.95 -12.35
CA THR A 577 -6.04 28.77 -13.79
C THR A 577 -5.90 27.31 -14.16
N GLY A 578 -6.98 26.69 -14.64
CA GLY A 578 -6.96 25.32 -15.15
C GLY A 578 -6.22 25.26 -16.48
N VAL A 579 -5.20 24.40 -16.60
CA VAL A 579 -4.40 24.29 -17.82
C VAL A 579 -4.24 22.85 -18.28
N LEU A 580 -4.16 22.68 -19.60
CA LEU A 580 -3.67 21.47 -20.25
C LEU A 580 -2.21 21.72 -20.62
N ILE A 581 -1.29 20.98 -20.01
CA ILE A 581 0.14 21.08 -20.23
C ILE A 581 0.56 20.02 -21.24
N LYS A 582 1.37 20.41 -22.22
CA LYS A 582 1.97 19.56 -23.24
C LYS A 582 3.49 19.59 -23.13
N GLY A 583 4.10 18.41 -23.21
CA GLY A 583 5.55 18.28 -23.16
C GLY A 583 6.02 16.83 -23.21
N ASN A 584 7.32 16.63 -22.98
CA ASN A 584 7.89 15.29 -22.82
C ASN A 584 7.39 14.66 -21.51
N SER A 585 7.40 13.33 -21.43
CA SER A 585 7.11 12.66 -20.16
C SER A 585 8.18 12.95 -19.12
N GLY A 586 7.76 13.03 -17.86
CA GLY A 586 8.64 13.32 -16.73
C GLY A 586 7.94 14.04 -15.58
N ASP A 587 8.68 14.15 -14.47
CA ASP A 587 8.30 14.92 -13.30
C ASP A 587 8.89 16.33 -13.38
N TYR A 588 8.04 17.34 -13.18
CA TYR A 588 8.40 18.74 -13.29
C TYR A 588 8.25 19.44 -11.95
N ILE A 589 9.31 20.12 -11.52
CA ILE A 589 9.31 21.04 -10.37
C ILE A 589 9.35 22.46 -10.93
N CYS A 590 8.45 23.30 -10.42
CA CYS A 590 8.23 24.65 -10.92
C CYS A 590 8.38 25.67 -9.80
N ASN A 591 9.08 26.75 -10.10
CA ASN A 591 9.25 27.87 -9.18
C ASN A 591 7.94 28.65 -9.09
N ILE A 592 7.55 28.99 -7.86
CA ILE A 592 6.42 29.90 -7.62
C ILE A 592 6.81 31.31 -8.08
N SER A 593 5.90 31.98 -8.77
CA SER A 593 6.11 33.36 -9.21
C SER A 593 5.75 34.34 -8.10
N GLN A 594 6.52 35.43 -8.01
CA GLN A 594 6.21 36.56 -7.13
C GLN A 594 5.04 37.41 -7.65
N THR A 595 4.76 37.32 -8.94
CA THR A 595 3.74 38.12 -9.62
C THR A 595 2.69 37.21 -10.23
N GLU A 596 1.46 37.69 -10.33
CA GLU A 596 0.44 37.02 -11.12
C GLU A 596 0.72 37.16 -12.62
N GLY A 597 0.46 36.08 -13.36
CA GLY A 597 0.36 36.14 -14.81
C GLY A 597 -0.97 36.75 -15.24
N GLU A 598 -1.13 36.97 -16.55
CA GLU A 598 -2.41 37.38 -17.11
C GLU A 598 -3.41 36.21 -17.07
N LYS A 599 -4.51 36.38 -16.33
CA LYS A 599 -5.59 35.41 -16.27
C LYS A 599 -6.36 35.40 -17.60
N PRO A 600 -6.68 34.22 -18.15
CA PRO A 600 -7.39 34.13 -19.41
C PRO A 600 -8.84 34.64 -19.26
N GLU A 601 -9.32 35.43 -20.22
CA GLU A 601 -10.69 35.97 -20.20
C GLU A 601 -11.76 34.86 -20.22
N SER A 602 -11.47 33.73 -20.87
CA SER A 602 -12.38 32.59 -20.98
C SER A 602 -11.60 31.28 -20.89
N ASN A 603 -12.01 30.41 -19.94
CA ASN A 603 -11.41 29.10 -19.77
C ASN A 603 -12.43 28.10 -19.21
N TRP A 604 -12.63 27.02 -19.94
CA TRP A 604 -13.55 25.92 -19.62
C TRP A 604 -12.87 24.81 -18.81
N LEU A 605 -11.54 24.85 -18.68
CA LEU A 605 -10.84 24.04 -17.69
C LEU A 605 -11.07 24.63 -16.31
N LYS A 606 -11.68 23.83 -15.44
CA LYS A 606 -11.90 24.11 -14.01
C LYS A 606 -11.08 23.12 -13.19
N GLY A 607 -10.96 23.34 -11.90
CA GLY A 607 -10.20 22.45 -11.04
C GLY A 607 -10.38 22.79 -9.57
N SER A 608 -9.65 22.08 -8.73
CA SER A 608 -9.68 22.23 -7.29
C SER A 608 -8.28 21.99 -6.72
N THR A 609 -7.93 22.69 -5.63
CA THR A 609 -6.66 22.45 -4.92
C THR A 609 -6.72 21.18 -4.07
N GLU A 610 -7.92 20.75 -3.70
CA GLU A 610 -8.18 19.52 -2.95
C GLU A 610 -9.04 18.57 -3.78
N GLU A 611 -9.13 17.31 -3.34
CA GLU A 611 -10.09 16.37 -3.92
C GLU A 611 -11.52 16.89 -3.70
N ALA A 612 -12.25 17.10 -4.79
CA ALA A 612 -13.58 17.70 -4.73
C ALA A 612 -14.46 17.20 -5.88
N VAL A 613 -15.78 17.25 -5.68
CA VAL A 613 -16.74 16.98 -6.75
C VAL A 613 -16.70 18.13 -7.76
N THR A 614 -16.72 17.82 -9.05
CA THR A 614 -16.72 18.82 -10.13
C THR A 614 -17.93 19.76 -10.03
N GLU A 615 -17.71 21.06 -10.27
CA GLU A 615 -18.72 22.12 -10.15
C GLU A 615 -18.92 22.86 -11.47
N GLY A 616 -20.17 23.28 -11.74
CA GLY A 616 -20.54 24.04 -12.92
C GLY A 616 -22.03 23.94 -13.22
N ALA A 617 -22.72 25.09 -13.26
CA ALA A 617 -24.15 25.14 -13.57
C ALA A 617 -24.40 24.74 -15.02
N ASP A 618 -25.33 23.80 -15.25
CA ASP A 618 -25.71 23.29 -16.57
C ASP A 618 -24.53 22.82 -17.45
N CYS A 619 -23.50 22.24 -16.83
CA CYS A 619 -22.36 21.65 -17.51
C CYS A 619 -22.43 20.12 -17.63
N LEU A 620 -21.68 19.58 -18.60
CA LEU A 620 -21.20 18.21 -18.65
C LEU A 620 -19.72 18.19 -18.29
N PHE A 621 -19.28 17.18 -17.55
CA PHE A 621 -17.93 17.13 -17.00
C PHE A 621 -17.08 16.03 -17.64
N TYR A 622 -15.86 16.40 -18.01
CA TYR A 622 -14.91 15.51 -18.67
C TYR A 622 -13.56 15.51 -17.97
N LYS A 623 -12.91 14.35 -17.95
CA LYS A 623 -11.52 14.16 -17.50
C LYS A 623 -10.62 13.86 -18.69
N LEU A 624 -9.36 14.29 -18.62
CA LEU A 624 -8.34 13.85 -19.56
C LEU A 624 -8.08 12.36 -19.32
N ALA A 625 -8.23 11.52 -20.34
CA ALA A 625 -8.03 10.08 -20.23
C ALA A 625 -7.65 9.47 -21.59
N GLU A 626 -7.27 8.19 -21.55
CA GLU A 626 -7.12 7.33 -22.72
C GLU A 626 -8.16 6.20 -22.65
N ASP A 627 -8.74 5.82 -23.79
CA ASP A 627 -9.64 4.67 -23.91
C ASP A 627 -9.00 3.65 -24.87
N VAL A 628 -9.23 2.36 -24.63
CA VAL A 628 -8.79 1.26 -25.50
C VAL A 628 -9.14 1.52 -26.97
N ASN A 629 -10.27 2.19 -27.27
CA ASN A 629 -10.78 2.37 -28.63
C ASN A 629 -10.67 3.78 -29.20
N GLN A 630 -10.21 4.78 -28.44
CA GLN A 630 -10.18 6.18 -28.86
C GLN A 630 -8.89 6.87 -28.38
N PRO A 631 -8.33 7.84 -29.14
CA PRO A 631 -7.08 8.48 -28.78
C PRO A 631 -7.25 9.37 -27.53
N LEU A 632 -6.13 9.80 -26.95
CA LEU A 632 -6.09 10.75 -25.84
C LEU A 632 -7.06 11.93 -26.05
N GLY A 633 -7.83 12.27 -25.01
CA GLY A 633 -8.77 13.38 -25.05
C GLY A 633 -9.58 13.50 -23.78
N PHE A 634 -10.63 14.32 -23.85
CA PHE A 634 -11.55 14.54 -22.74
C PHE A 634 -12.74 13.61 -22.85
N TYR A 635 -12.91 12.74 -21.85
CA TYR A 635 -14.00 11.76 -21.75
C TYR A 635 -14.91 12.12 -20.59
N TRP A 636 -16.20 11.79 -20.68
CA TRP A 636 -17.09 11.91 -19.53
C TRP A 636 -16.49 11.28 -18.27
N GLY A 637 -16.45 12.06 -17.19
CA GLY A 637 -15.91 11.59 -15.91
C GLY A 637 -16.88 10.67 -15.17
N ALA A 638 -18.18 10.77 -15.45
CA ALA A 638 -19.25 9.93 -14.91
C ALA A 638 -20.35 9.66 -15.96
N GLU A 639 -21.31 8.81 -15.61
CA GLU A 639 -22.42 8.46 -16.50
C GLU A 639 -23.19 9.72 -16.94
N ASN A 640 -23.55 9.78 -18.23
CA ASN A 640 -24.27 10.90 -18.84
C ASN A 640 -23.60 12.28 -18.68
N GLY A 641 -22.27 12.30 -18.49
CA GLY A 641 -21.49 13.53 -18.30
C GLY A 641 -21.77 14.22 -16.96
N GLY A 642 -22.26 13.46 -15.98
CA GLY A 642 -22.52 13.95 -14.62
C GLY A 642 -21.26 14.35 -13.86
N ALA A 643 -21.46 14.93 -12.67
CA ALA A 643 -20.37 15.32 -11.80
C ALA A 643 -19.59 14.09 -11.31
N PHE A 644 -18.29 14.25 -11.10
CA PHE A 644 -17.40 13.21 -10.59
C PHE A 644 -16.42 13.80 -9.57
N THR A 645 -15.75 12.95 -8.80
CA THR A 645 -14.68 13.39 -7.88
C THR A 645 -13.40 13.67 -8.67
N ASN A 646 -12.99 14.93 -8.74
CA ASN A 646 -11.73 15.37 -9.33
C ASN A 646 -10.62 15.33 -8.27
N ALA A 647 -9.47 14.79 -8.65
CA ALA A 647 -8.31 14.74 -7.76
C ALA A 647 -7.75 16.15 -7.49
N ALA A 648 -7.12 16.30 -6.32
CA ALA A 648 -6.39 17.51 -5.96
C ALA A 648 -5.40 17.92 -7.05
N HIS A 649 -5.31 19.23 -7.30
CA HIS A 649 -4.40 19.87 -8.26
C HIS A 649 -4.57 19.45 -9.73
N LYS A 650 -5.68 18.81 -10.09
CA LYS A 650 -6.01 18.47 -11.47
C LYS A 650 -7.08 19.39 -12.02
N ALA A 651 -6.98 19.70 -13.32
CA ALA A 651 -8.05 20.36 -14.04
C ALA A 651 -8.94 19.34 -14.75
N TYR A 652 -10.23 19.62 -14.80
CA TYR A 652 -11.26 18.93 -15.56
C TYR A 652 -11.92 19.92 -16.52
N LEU A 653 -12.53 19.40 -17.58
CA LEU A 653 -13.23 20.23 -18.55
C LEU A 653 -14.71 20.30 -18.20
N ALA A 654 -15.24 21.51 -17.99
CA ALA A 654 -16.65 21.77 -17.77
C ALA A 654 -17.26 22.42 -19.03
N VAL A 655 -18.07 21.65 -19.76
CA VAL A 655 -18.67 22.11 -21.02
C VAL A 655 -20.15 22.41 -20.83
N PRO A 656 -20.65 23.62 -21.19
CA PRO A 656 -22.09 23.89 -21.14
C PRO A 656 -22.90 22.85 -21.93
N LYS A 657 -23.95 22.29 -21.33
CA LYS A 657 -24.79 21.23 -21.90
C LYS A 657 -25.31 21.55 -23.30
N VAL A 658 -25.63 22.82 -23.55
CA VAL A 658 -26.11 23.31 -24.85
C VAL A 658 -25.09 23.12 -25.98
N ASN A 659 -23.80 23.04 -25.65
CA ASN A 659 -22.73 22.85 -26.63
C ASN A 659 -22.40 21.37 -26.88
N ALA A 660 -22.62 20.47 -25.89
CA ALA A 660 -22.06 19.12 -25.92
C ALA A 660 -23.02 17.97 -25.58
N SER A 661 -24.33 18.19 -25.70
CA SER A 661 -25.33 17.14 -25.44
C SER A 661 -25.05 15.87 -26.27
N GLY A 662 -24.85 14.74 -25.59
CA GLY A 662 -24.57 13.45 -26.21
C GLY A 662 -23.12 13.22 -26.69
N ILE A 663 -22.22 14.21 -26.57
CA ILE A 663 -20.81 14.06 -26.93
C ILE A 663 -20.06 13.45 -25.75
N LYS A 664 -19.65 12.17 -25.85
CA LYS A 664 -18.95 11.47 -24.76
C LYS A 664 -17.44 11.69 -24.75
N TYR A 665 -16.90 12.11 -25.89
CA TYR A 665 -15.48 12.23 -26.16
C TYR A 665 -15.20 13.51 -26.96
N LEU A 666 -14.18 14.24 -26.53
CA LEU A 666 -13.65 15.41 -27.20
C LEU A 666 -12.16 15.21 -27.46
N SER A 667 -11.76 15.21 -28.73
CA SER A 667 -10.35 15.09 -29.11
C SER A 667 -9.56 16.36 -28.80
N LEU A 668 -8.26 16.22 -28.53
CA LEU A 668 -7.36 17.36 -28.32
C LEU A 668 -7.01 18.09 -29.64
N GLU A 669 -7.17 17.43 -30.78
CA GLU A 669 -6.84 17.98 -32.09
C GLU A 669 -8.00 17.78 -33.07
N LYS A 670 -8.04 18.61 -34.11
CA LYS A 670 -9.03 18.45 -35.18
C LYS A 670 -8.85 17.07 -35.83
N PRO A 671 -9.90 16.22 -35.86
CA PRO A 671 -9.86 15.00 -36.64
C PRO A 671 -9.71 15.40 -38.11
N THR A 672 -8.59 15.02 -38.72
CA THR A 672 -8.47 15.18 -40.17
C THR A 672 -9.48 14.22 -40.82
N GLY A 673 -10.20 14.66 -41.86
CA GLY A 673 -11.25 13.86 -42.52
C GLY A 673 -10.72 12.63 -43.28
N ILE A 674 -9.40 12.51 -43.37
CA ILE A 674 -8.72 11.22 -43.45
C ILE A 674 -8.58 10.81 -42.00
N GLN A 675 -9.27 9.75 -41.53
CA GLN A 675 -8.76 9.07 -40.34
C GLN A 675 -7.29 8.87 -40.63
N GLN A 676 -6.42 9.67 -40.00
CA GLN A 676 -5.01 9.37 -40.01
C GLN A 676 -5.03 7.91 -39.58
N THR A 677 -4.58 7.03 -40.46
CA THR A 677 -3.69 5.99 -39.98
C THR A 677 -2.63 6.76 -39.19
N ILE A 678 -2.94 7.00 -37.91
CA ILE A 678 -1.99 6.83 -36.84
C ILE A 678 -1.20 5.63 -37.31
N ASN A 679 0.12 5.72 -37.21
CA ASN A 679 1.03 4.61 -37.44
C ASN A 679 0.73 3.38 -36.55
N ASN A 680 -0.52 3.05 -36.25
CA ASN A 680 -0.99 1.69 -36.28
C ASN A 680 -0.59 1.10 -37.63
N LYS A 681 0.56 0.43 -37.66
CA LYS A 681 0.77 -0.70 -38.55
C LYS A 681 -0.51 -1.57 -38.48
N ARG A 682 -1.48 -1.31 -39.36
CA ARG A 682 -2.74 -2.04 -39.41
C ARG A 682 -2.41 -3.45 -39.88
N LYS A 683 -2.20 -4.34 -38.93
CA LYS A 683 -1.90 -5.74 -39.19
C LYS A 683 -3.23 -6.46 -39.46
N LEU A 684 -3.50 -6.76 -40.73
CA LEU A 684 -4.60 -7.65 -41.10
C LEU A 684 -4.18 -9.09 -40.84
N VAL A 685 -5.09 -9.86 -40.26
CA VAL A 685 -4.80 -11.19 -39.75
C VAL A 685 -5.78 -12.20 -40.28
N ASN A 686 -5.30 -13.43 -40.43
CA ASN A 686 -6.15 -14.58 -40.64
C ASN A 686 -6.37 -15.25 -39.28
N VAL A 687 -7.61 -15.59 -38.97
CA VAL A 687 -8.01 -16.33 -37.77
C VAL A 687 -8.22 -17.77 -38.17
N TYR A 688 -7.53 -18.69 -37.51
CA TYR A 688 -7.72 -20.13 -37.66
C TYR A 688 -8.25 -20.73 -36.36
N SER A 689 -8.91 -21.88 -36.41
CA SER A 689 -9.16 -22.69 -35.21
C SER A 689 -7.84 -23.24 -34.66
N ILE A 690 -7.84 -23.74 -33.43
CA ILE A 690 -6.69 -24.47 -32.87
C ILE A 690 -6.23 -25.66 -33.74
N SER A 691 -7.15 -26.26 -34.50
CA SER A 691 -6.87 -27.33 -35.46
C SER A 691 -6.33 -26.84 -36.81
N GLY A 692 -6.10 -25.54 -36.99
CA GLY A 692 -5.51 -24.95 -38.19
C GLY A 692 -6.50 -24.65 -39.33
N THR A 693 -7.81 -24.75 -39.08
CA THR A 693 -8.83 -24.43 -40.10
C THR A 693 -9.05 -22.92 -40.18
N LEU A 694 -8.99 -22.32 -41.37
CA LEU A 694 -9.19 -20.88 -41.53
C LEU A 694 -10.65 -20.49 -41.24
N ILE A 695 -10.86 -19.74 -40.16
CA ILE A 695 -12.19 -19.28 -39.69
C ILE A 695 -12.52 -17.90 -40.27
N ARG A 696 -11.54 -16.98 -40.32
CA ARG A 696 -11.70 -15.64 -40.92
C ARG A 696 -10.43 -15.21 -41.65
N LYS A 697 -10.58 -14.52 -42.79
CA LYS A 697 -9.47 -14.10 -43.65
C LYS A 697 -9.37 -12.58 -43.70
N GLN A 698 -8.17 -12.04 -43.48
CA GLN A 698 -7.82 -10.63 -43.63
C GLN A 698 -8.75 -9.68 -42.82
N VAL A 699 -9.02 -10.04 -41.57
CA VAL A 699 -9.77 -9.21 -40.62
C VAL A 699 -8.82 -8.38 -39.75
N GLN A 700 -9.31 -7.32 -39.12
CA GLN A 700 -8.48 -6.53 -38.20
C GLN A 700 -8.15 -7.33 -36.94
N GLU A 701 -6.89 -7.25 -36.46
CA GLU A 701 -6.42 -8.03 -35.29
C GLU A 701 -7.22 -7.71 -34.02
N ARG A 702 -7.52 -6.44 -33.79
CA ARG A 702 -8.43 -6.00 -32.72
C ARG A 702 -9.87 -6.28 -33.16
N GLY A 703 -10.55 -7.17 -32.43
CA GLY A 703 -11.89 -7.64 -32.75
C GLY A 703 -11.94 -8.82 -33.72
N ALA A 704 -10.79 -9.41 -34.07
CA ALA A 704 -10.70 -10.58 -34.96
C ALA A 704 -11.58 -11.75 -34.50
N LEU A 705 -11.81 -11.85 -33.20
CA LEU A 705 -12.58 -12.92 -32.57
C LEU A 705 -14.04 -12.55 -32.31
N ASP A 706 -14.47 -11.31 -32.53
CA ASP A 706 -15.80 -10.83 -32.16
C ASP A 706 -16.92 -11.65 -32.83
N GLY A 707 -17.93 -12.01 -32.04
CA GLY A 707 -19.01 -12.93 -32.42
C GLY A 707 -18.63 -14.43 -32.54
N LEU A 708 -17.35 -14.83 -32.48
CA LEU A 708 -16.99 -16.25 -32.37
C LEU A 708 -17.29 -16.84 -30.97
N PRO A 709 -17.61 -18.14 -30.84
CA PRO A 709 -17.76 -18.80 -29.53
C PRO A 709 -16.47 -18.72 -28.70
N ALA A 710 -16.59 -18.77 -27.37
CA ALA A 710 -15.45 -18.84 -26.45
C ALA A 710 -14.56 -20.04 -26.80
N GLY A 711 -13.25 -19.84 -26.83
CA GLY A 711 -12.30 -20.87 -27.27
C GLY A 711 -10.98 -20.30 -27.82
N ILE A 712 -10.05 -21.20 -28.15
CA ILE A 712 -8.71 -20.82 -28.62
C ILE A 712 -8.67 -20.77 -30.15
N TYR A 713 -8.22 -19.64 -30.67
CA TYR A 713 -8.01 -19.39 -32.08
C TYR A 713 -6.54 -19.07 -32.35
N LEU A 714 -6.09 -19.30 -33.58
CA LEU A 714 -4.76 -18.92 -34.03
C LEU A 714 -4.85 -17.66 -34.87
N ILE A 715 -4.19 -16.59 -34.41
CA ILE A 715 -4.08 -15.33 -35.12
C ILE A 715 -2.61 -15.04 -35.32
N ASN A 716 -2.16 -14.82 -36.56
CA ASN A 716 -0.74 -14.60 -36.89
C ASN A 716 0.21 -15.70 -36.36
N GLY A 717 -0.28 -16.95 -36.26
CA GLY A 717 0.49 -18.08 -35.72
C GLY A 717 0.60 -18.11 -34.19
N LYS A 718 -0.09 -17.21 -33.47
CA LYS A 718 -0.18 -17.21 -32.00
C LYS A 718 -1.56 -17.68 -31.54
N LYS A 719 -1.59 -18.44 -30.46
CA LYS A 719 -2.85 -18.84 -29.80
C LYS A 719 -3.42 -17.64 -29.04
N VAL A 720 -4.67 -17.30 -29.34
CA VAL A 720 -5.42 -16.21 -28.74
C VAL A 720 -6.73 -16.79 -28.23
N LEU A 721 -6.96 -16.68 -26.92
CA LEU A 721 -8.19 -17.10 -26.28
C LEU A 721 -9.23 -15.99 -26.44
N LYS A 722 -10.44 -16.35 -26.89
CA LYS A 722 -11.58 -15.45 -26.90
C LYS A 722 -12.43 -15.62 -25.66
#